data_AF-A0A947W4F8-F1
#
_entry.id   AF-A0A947W4F8-F1
#
_cell.length_a   1.000
_cell.length_b   1.000
_cell.length_c   1.000
_cell.angle_alpha   90.00
_cell.angle_beta   90.00
_cell.angle_gamma   90.00
#
_symmetry.space_group_name_H-M   'P 1'
#
loop_
_entity.id
_entity.type
_entity.pdbx_description
1 polymer ?
#
loop_
_entity_poly.entity_id
_entity_poly.type
_entity_poly.pdbx_seq_one_letter_code
_entity_poly.pdbx_strand_id
1 'polypeptide(L)'
;MKKLLLIFTLLLSAVVLLGCNTGGSDLDIDYTEIAGTPMNLVITNKILSWDDVPEADKYIIFVNGTQQATVSSNSYDFSSLTGTVLVFQVQTDGKRGYQNSGLSASIAYVSNRTTEISSVQTLAEDAFGDVPDGFAAALVDKGMVASEFESMSTDMTTFVDSVNSAEGDIIAISEALQVLIATDINFEALINAFLLYVPGLVNQNIESIQESVDMYEYYIEEYGDYGGYYQSQIDEYNSQIMMYEELESAIETSHEDVLLSALHTTQYFVSILTQLDTAFFTNIDNLINADNPSDLETSEIILVKEELSQAMLDNMPSIQDMVVMFELITAMSISASGDTTMISYPTENAAQSLLCIEAFARLLDTIDAEFIDSLKGFYAEDPDTYEVETMILAIKYFNTFQIENDGLIEEMREVLTYDQQKALFDDYLSAVSGVSGSEVAISDSFVELFEFGDVYALTQFGYDLMDPVLEWFDYTDGEILRLIYMQSEYDLIENYTLSQYNQTLNQVEIMEYMSQLLALITGEADDNVANALSGILVSALLLGEDSAFDTSGLTDSEIEALFGDVRNNVESEMDTLITLMTVFFGSANSEGLFTDLYNLEVELHDYAVVEYGANYYEVSAYFSDDTSDYAHAIVLAGFLSEFLNSTNRGRVEDVLNMVFNTMMLPEILEMTGMSTEEVQLVQSGFFDDFDFLVSQSAKIKNYDPFDLSSAEEDEVESFLYLLG
;
A
#
# COMPACT_ATOMS: atom_id res chain seq x y z
N MET A 1 17.21 -19.02 -6.50
CA MET A 1 16.04 -18.50 -7.24
C MET A 1 15.03 -17.82 -6.34
N LYS A 2 14.39 -18.46 -5.35
CA LYS A 2 13.44 -17.76 -4.45
C LYS A 2 14.04 -16.58 -3.66
N LYS A 3 15.26 -16.73 -3.11
CA LYS A 3 15.99 -15.62 -2.42
C LYS A 3 16.35 -14.45 -3.35
N LEU A 4 16.60 -14.76 -4.62
CA LEU A 4 16.95 -13.81 -5.68
C LEU A 4 15.69 -13.07 -6.16
N LEU A 5 14.57 -13.77 -6.27
CA LEU A 5 13.26 -13.18 -6.54
C LEU A 5 12.85 -12.27 -5.38
N LEU A 6 13.03 -12.68 -4.11
CA LEU A 6 12.65 -11.84 -2.97
C LEU A 6 13.45 -10.53 -2.90
N ILE A 7 14.78 -10.58 -2.99
CA ILE A 7 15.64 -9.39 -2.96
C ILE A 7 15.43 -8.52 -4.21
N PHE A 8 15.29 -9.15 -5.38
CA PHE A 8 15.06 -8.43 -6.62
C PHE A 8 13.64 -7.85 -6.67
N THR A 9 12.61 -8.51 -6.13
CA THR A 9 11.25 -7.97 -6.01
C THR A 9 11.19 -6.90 -4.94
N LEU A 10 11.95 -6.97 -3.84
CA LEU A 10 12.07 -5.87 -2.87
C LEU A 10 12.78 -4.65 -3.48
N LEU A 11 13.86 -4.87 -4.22
CA LEU A 11 14.54 -3.83 -4.98
C LEU A 11 13.65 -3.31 -6.11
N LEU A 12 12.90 -4.14 -6.83
CA LEU A 12 12.07 -3.74 -7.98
C LEU A 12 10.75 -3.10 -7.53
N SER A 13 10.13 -3.54 -6.44
CA SER A 13 8.93 -2.89 -5.86
C SER A 13 9.27 -1.53 -5.27
N ALA A 14 10.41 -1.42 -4.55
CA ALA A 14 10.98 -0.13 -4.21
C ALA A 14 11.31 0.67 -5.49
N VAL A 15 11.94 0.10 -6.51
CA VAL A 15 12.34 0.87 -7.71
C VAL A 15 11.16 1.28 -8.62
N VAL A 16 10.06 0.51 -8.66
CA VAL A 16 8.85 0.80 -9.45
C VAL A 16 7.99 1.89 -8.80
N LEU A 17 8.02 2.04 -7.48
CA LEU A 17 7.30 3.10 -6.76
C LEU A 17 8.05 4.44 -6.69
N LEU A 18 9.35 4.48 -7.02
CA LEU A 18 10.23 5.55 -6.52
C LEU A 18 10.89 6.39 -7.61
N GLY A 19 10.39 6.46 -8.84
CA GLY A 19 11.04 7.22 -9.92
C GLY A 19 10.85 8.75 -9.86
N CYS A 20 11.90 9.55 -9.62
CA CYS A 20 12.22 10.91 -10.17
C CYS A 20 13.16 11.75 -9.24
N ASN A 21 13.71 12.96 -9.58
CA ASN A 21 14.82 13.64 -8.82
C ASN A 21 14.67 15.17 -8.49
N THR A 22 14.97 15.64 -7.25
CA THR A 22 15.83 16.77 -6.82
C THR A 22 16.04 16.77 -5.28
N GLY A 23 17.26 16.42 -4.82
CA GLY A 23 17.63 16.27 -3.41
C GLY A 23 17.71 17.55 -2.54
N GLY A 24 17.24 17.40 -1.31
CA GLY A 24 17.45 18.30 -0.17
C GLY A 24 16.66 17.80 1.05
N SER A 25 17.35 17.40 2.12
CA SER A 25 16.79 16.80 3.35
C SER A 25 15.96 17.76 4.24
N ASP A 26 15.48 18.84 3.66
CA ASP A 26 14.47 19.74 4.21
C ASP A 26 13.52 19.96 3.02
N LEU A 27 12.61 19.01 2.79
CA LEU A 27 11.53 19.20 1.82
C LEU A 27 10.61 20.31 2.40
N ASP A 28 10.99 21.58 2.19
CA ASP A 28 10.05 22.69 2.31
C ASP A 28 9.09 22.56 1.13
N ILE A 29 8.11 21.65 1.27
CA ILE A 29 7.04 21.44 0.29
C ILE A 29 6.19 22.70 0.33
N ASP A 30 6.64 23.70 -0.40
CA ASP A 30 5.88 24.91 -0.62
C ASP A 30 4.77 24.54 -1.61
N TYR A 31 3.57 24.24 -1.09
CA TYR A 31 2.34 23.98 -1.85
C TYR A 31 1.88 25.17 -2.70
N THR A 32 2.71 26.20 -2.92
CA THR A 32 2.44 27.23 -3.92
C THR A 32 2.35 26.62 -5.31
N GLU A 33 1.38 27.13 -6.08
CA GLU A 33 1.16 26.70 -7.45
C GLU A 33 2.45 26.86 -8.29
N ILE A 34 2.82 25.81 -9.03
CA ILE A 34 3.99 25.80 -9.90
C ILE A 34 3.58 26.34 -11.26
N ALA A 35 4.39 27.22 -11.86
CA ALA A 35 4.10 27.69 -13.21
C ALA A 35 4.21 26.53 -14.23
N GLY A 36 3.30 26.46 -15.19
CA GLY A 36 3.35 25.43 -16.24
C GLY A 36 4.64 25.44 -17.05
N THR A 37 5.09 24.27 -17.47
CA THR A 37 6.25 24.11 -18.35
C THR A 37 5.91 24.60 -19.77
N PRO A 38 6.78 25.36 -20.45
CA PRO A 38 6.57 25.75 -21.84
C PRO A 38 6.49 24.53 -22.76
N MET A 39 5.45 24.47 -23.60
CA MET A 39 5.22 23.37 -24.55
C MET A 39 5.29 23.85 -26.00
N ASN A 40 5.32 22.88 -26.93
CA ASN A 40 5.24 23.10 -28.37
C ASN A 40 6.36 24.01 -28.89
N LEU A 41 7.59 23.73 -28.48
CA LEU A 41 8.75 24.46 -28.95
C LEU A 41 8.93 24.26 -30.47
N VAL A 42 9.07 25.37 -31.20
CA VAL A 42 9.24 25.37 -32.66
C VAL A 42 10.36 26.32 -33.07
N ILE A 43 11.19 25.88 -34.01
CA ILE A 43 12.23 26.71 -34.63
C ILE A 43 11.86 27.04 -36.06
N THR A 44 11.67 28.33 -36.36
CA THR A 44 11.46 28.83 -37.73
C THR A 44 12.36 30.02 -38.01
N ASN A 45 13.18 29.95 -39.07
CA ASN A 45 14.07 31.05 -39.48
C ASN A 45 14.98 31.61 -38.35
N LYS A 46 15.52 30.74 -37.50
CA LYS A 46 16.31 31.09 -36.30
C LYS A 46 15.55 31.88 -35.22
N ILE A 47 14.24 31.70 -35.18
CA ILE A 47 13.39 32.16 -34.08
C ILE A 47 12.86 30.90 -33.39
N LEU A 48 13.13 30.79 -32.10
CA LEU A 48 12.51 29.82 -31.20
C LEU A 48 11.19 30.43 -30.72
N SER A 49 10.10 29.67 -30.74
CA SER A 49 8.79 30.05 -30.20
C SER A 49 8.14 28.88 -29.46
N TRP A 50 7.26 29.17 -28.52
CA TRP A 50 6.52 28.19 -27.71
C TRP A 50 5.15 28.76 -27.32
N ASP A 51 4.32 27.95 -26.68
CA ASP A 51 3.00 28.41 -26.21
C ASP A 51 3.10 29.34 -25.00
N ASP A 52 2.19 30.31 -24.89
CA ASP A 52 2.14 31.23 -23.75
C ASP A 52 1.69 30.49 -22.49
N VAL A 53 2.37 30.74 -21.38
CA VAL A 53 2.09 30.09 -20.09
C VAL A 53 1.37 31.10 -19.21
N PRO A 54 0.12 30.85 -18.78
CA PRO A 54 -0.71 31.84 -18.10
C PRO A 54 -0.03 32.52 -16.90
N GLU A 55 0.78 31.79 -16.14
CA GLU A 55 1.46 32.27 -14.92
C GLU A 55 2.93 32.64 -15.09
N ALA A 56 3.39 32.84 -16.33
CA ALA A 56 4.71 33.36 -16.61
C ALA A 56 4.82 34.89 -16.35
N ASP A 57 5.90 35.31 -15.67
CA ASP A 57 6.40 36.68 -15.74
C ASP A 57 7.42 36.82 -16.89
N LYS A 58 8.32 35.84 -17.03
CA LYS A 58 9.33 35.75 -18.10
C LYS A 58 9.61 34.29 -18.46
N TYR A 59 10.51 34.11 -19.42
CA TYR A 59 11.04 32.82 -19.83
C TYR A 59 12.56 32.87 -19.81
N ILE A 60 13.17 31.83 -19.24
CA ILE A 60 14.62 31.63 -19.19
C ILE A 60 14.99 30.65 -20.30
N ILE A 61 15.86 31.09 -21.21
CA ILE A 61 16.27 30.31 -22.38
C ILE A 61 17.61 29.65 -22.09
N PHE A 62 17.65 28.33 -22.21
CA PHE A 62 18.87 27.53 -22.12
C PHE A 62 19.30 27.10 -23.52
N VAL A 63 20.60 27.17 -23.79
CA VAL A 63 21.21 26.68 -25.04
C VAL A 63 22.36 25.75 -24.67
N ASN A 64 22.27 24.49 -25.10
CA ASN A 64 23.22 23.42 -24.73
C ASN A 64 23.43 23.37 -23.21
N GLY A 65 22.34 23.33 -22.44
CA GLY A 65 22.36 23.29 -20.97
C GLY A 65 22.79 24.58 -20.27
N THR A 66 23.16 25.64 -21.00
CA THR A 66 23.62 26.91 -20.39
C THR A 66 22.56 28.00 -20.53
N GLN A 67 22.23 28.69 -19.44
CA GLN A 67 21.34 29.86 -19.49
C GLN A 67 21.92 30.94 -20.39
N GLN A 68 21.18 31.29 -21.45
CA GLN A 68 21.62 32.21 -22.48
C GLN A 68 20.89 33.56 -22.43
N ALA A 69 19.60 33.55 -22.11
CA ALA A 69 18.79 34.76 -22.09
C ALA A 69 17.59 34.64 -21.15
N THR A 70 16.99 35.78 -20.81
CA THR A 70 15.66 35.85 -20.20
C THR A 70 14.82 36.82 -21.02
N VAL A 71 13.64 36.38 -21.46
CA VAL A 71 12.75 37.14 -22.35
C VAL A 71 11.35 37.24 -21.75
N SER A 72 10.64 38.33 -22.02
CA SER A 72 9.27 38.55 -21.53
C SER A 72 8.20 38.20 -22.58
N SER A 73 8.58 37.47 -23.63
CA SER A 73 7.70 37.04 -24.72
C SER A 73 7.97 35.58 -25.02
N ASN A 74 6.97 34.87 -25.55
CA ASN A 74 7.06 33.47 -25.97
C ASN A 74 7.87 33.23 -27.27
N SER A 75 8.91 34.05 -27.50
CA SER A 75 9.82 33.89 -28.64
C SER A 75 11.22 34.43 -28.35
N TYR A 76 12.22 33.84 -29.01
CA TYR A 76 13.63 34.20 -28.90
C TYR A 76 14.36 34.14 -30.26
N ASP A 77 14.91 35.26 -30.72
CA ASP A 77 15.74 35.34 -31.93
C ASP A 77 17.21 35.00 -31.60
N PHE A 78 17.64 33.83 -32.07
CA PHE A 78 19.00 33.34 -31.86
C PHE A 78 19.90 33.52 -33.09
N SER A 79 19.58 34.44 -33.99
CA SER A 79 20.38 34.74 -35.19
C SER A 79 21.83 35.15 -34.89
N SER A 80 22.08 35.66 -33.68
CA SER A 80 23.42 36.02 -33.19
C SER A 80 24.26 34.80 -32.75
N LEU A 81 23.63 33.66 -32.47
CA LEU A 81 24.32 32.44 -32.07
C LEU A 81 24.90 31.72 -33.30
N THR A 82 26.05 31.10 -33.08
CA THR A 82 26.76 30.29 -34.07
C THR A 82 26.91 28.86 -33.55
N GLY A 83 26.63 27.89 -34.41
CA GLY A 83 26.74 26.46 -34.11
C GLY A 83 26.16 25.66 -35.26
N THR A 84 26.63 24.43 -35.44
CA THR A 84 26.04 23.46 -36.38
C THR A 84 24.84 22.75 -35.77
N VAL A 85 24.88 22.54 -34.45
CA VAL A 85 23.81 22.03 -33.59
C VAL A 85 23.68 22.99 -32.41
N LEU A 86 22.45 23.42 -32.11
CA LEU A 86 22.11 24.21 -30.93
C LEU A 86 20.84 23.61 -30.33
N VAL A 87 20.91 23.07 -29.11
CA VAL A 87 19.78 22.47 -28.39
C VAL A 87 19.21 23.51 -27.45
N PHE A 88 17.90 23.76 -27.54
CA PHE A 88 17.19 24.77 -26.78
C PHE A 88 16.23 24.12 -25.79
N GLN A 89 16.16 24.67 -24.58
CA GLN A 89 15.12 24.41 -23.59
C GLN A 89 14.64 25.73 -23.00
N VAL A 90 13.41 25.77 -22.51
CA VAL A 90 12.80 26.97 -21.94
C VAL A 90 12.24 26.63 -20.56
N GLN A 91 12.48 27.51 -19.60
CA GLN A 91 11.87 27.47 -18.27
C GLN A 91 10.98 28.70 -18.08
N THR A 92 9.82 28.52 -17.47
CA THR A 92 8.95 29.62 -17.04
C THR A 92 9.51 30.25 -15.75
N ASP A 93 9.75 31.56 -15.78
CA ASP A 93 9.99 32.41 -14.59
C ASP A 93 8.62 32.83 -14.07
N GLY A 94 8.14 32.15 -13.01
CA GLY A 94 6.80 32.28 -12.47
C GLY A 94 6.50 33.68 -11.94
N LYS A 95 5.25 34.12 -11.99
CA LYS A 95 4.84 35.37 -11.33
C LYS A 95 5.02 35.25 -9.82
N ARG A 96 5.00 36.39 -9.12
CA ARG A 96 5.07 36.42 -7.66
C ARG A 96 3.97 35.54 -7.05
N GLY A 97 4.38 34.53 -6.28
CA GLY A 97 3.49 33.55 -5.65
C GLY A 97 3.47 32.20 -6.36
N TYR A 98 4.17 32.07 -7.50
CA TYR A 98 4.38 30.83 -8.22
C TYR A 98 5.86 30.44 -8.20
N GLN A 99 6.12 29.14 -8.17
CA GLN A 99 7.45 28.60 -8.42
C GLN A 99 7.74 28.59 -9.93
N ASN A 100 9.03 28.55 -10.28
CA ASN A 100 9.44 28.34 -11.67
C ASN A 100 9.03 26.94 -12.13
N SER A 101 8.77 26.78 -13.43
CA SER A 101 8.51 25.46 -14.00
C SER A 101 9.78 24.59 -14.05
N GLY A 102 9.62 23.32 -14.41
CA GLY A 102 10.71 22.50 -14.96
C GLY A 102 11.21 23.05 -16.31
N LEU A 103 12.25 22.41 -16.86
CA LEU A 103 12.68 22.67 -18.24
C LEU A 103 11.69 22.04 -19.22
N SER A 104 11.40 22.74 -20.31
CA SER A 104 10.67 22.16 -21.44
C SER A 104 11.41 20.98 -22.06
N ALA A 105 10.69 20.18 -22.84
CA ALA A 105 11.34 19.28 -23.77
C ALA A 105 12.22 20.11 -24.73
N SER A 106 13.37 19.56 -25.12
CA SER A 106 14.33 20.27 -25.95
C SER A 106 13.90 20.35 -27.42
N ILE A 107 14.43 21.34 -28.14
CA ILE A 107 14.39 21.36 -29.60
C ILE A 107 15.74 21.82 -30.14
N ALA A 108 16.20 21.21 -31.23
CA ALA A 108 17.49 21.46 -31.81
C ALA A 108 17.40 22.22 -33.15
N TYR A 109 18.26 23.23 -33.29
CA TYR A 109 18.62 23.78 -34.59
C TYR A 109 19.79 22.98 -35.16
N VAL A 110 19.55 22.29 -36.28
CA VAL A 110 20.60 21.56 -37.02
C VAL A 110 20.79 22.21 -38.40
N SER A 111 21.97 22.77 -38.64
CA SER A 111 22.23 23.58 -39.84
C SER A 111 22.07 22.82 -41.17
N ASN A 112 22.28 21.50 -41.16
CA ASN A 112 22.16 20.56 -42.26
C ASN A 112 21.08 19.49 -42.00
N ARG A 113 20.01 19.83 -41.25
CA ARG A 113 18.94 18.92 -40.77
C ARG A 113 18.53 17.82 -41.75
N THR A 114 18.20 18.15 -43.00
CA THR A 114 17.75 17.16 -43.99
C THR A 114 18.77 16.05 -44.26
N THR A 115 20.06 16.41 -44.30
CA THR A 115 21.14 15.44 -44.50
C THR A 115 21.31 14.55 -43.27
N GLU A 116 21.29 15.15 -42.07
CA GLU A 116 21.39 14.39 -40.81
C GLU A 116 20.22 13.40 -40.66
N ILE A 117 18.98 13.81 -40.98
CA ILE A 117 17.82 12.91 -40.93
C ILE A 117 18.03 11.70 -41.85
N SER A 118 18.48 11.90 -43.09
CA SER A 118 18.73 10.77 -44.00
C SER A 118 19.84 9.85 -43.51
N SER A 119 20.89 10.41 -42.91
CA SER A 119 22.01 9.64 -42.36
C SER A 119 21.61 8.85 -41.11
N VAL A 120 20.89 9.48 -40.17
CA VAL A 120 20.34 8.82 -38.98
C VAL A 120 19.36 7.72 -39.38
N GLN A 121 18.47 7.96 -40.35
CA GLN A 121 17.53 6.94 -40.84
C GLN A 121 18.26 5.69 -41.32
N THR A 122 19.32 5.85 -42.13
CA THR A 122 20.09 4.70 -42.63
C THR A 122 20.76 3.92 -41.48
N LEU A 123 21.29 4.62 -40.48
CA LEU A 123 21.92 3.98 -39.30
C LEU A 123 20.89 3.28 -38.42
N ALA A 124 19.73 3.91 -38.20
CA ALA A 124 18.64 3.34 -37.42
C ALA A 124 18.07 2.10 -38.10
N GLU A 125 17.92 2.11 -39.43
CA GLU A 125 17.47 0.96 -40.19
C GLU A 125 18.45 -0.23 -40.15
N ASP A 126 19.76 0.06 -40.11
CA ASP A 126 20.81 -0.97 -39.97
C ASP A 126 20.81 -1.58 -38.56
N ALA A 127 20.59 -0.76 -37.53
CA ALA A 127 20.60 -1.19 -36.14
C ALA A 127 19.32 -1.92 -35.69
N PHE A 128 18.14 -1.42 -36.09
CA PHE A 128 16.85 -1.85 -35.56
C PHE A 128 15.92 -2.50 -36.61
N GLY A 129 16.29 -2.48 -37.90
CA GLY A 129 15.41 -2.91 -38.97
C GLY A 129 14.43 -1.82 -39.40
N ASP A 130 13.19 -2.17 -39.74
CA ASP A 130 12.23 -1.16 -40.21
C ASP A 130 11.83 -0.24 -39.04
N VAL A 131 12.06 1.07 -39.20
CA VAL A 131 11.72 2.10 -38.20
C VAL A 131 10.61 3.01 -38.74
N PRO A 132 9.69 3.50 -37.88
CA PRO A 132 8.54 4.26 -38.32
C PRO A 132 8.92 5.61 -38.95
N ASP A 133 8.04 6.11 -39.81
CA ASP A 133 8.19 7.43 -40.43
C ASP A 133 8.36 8.51 -39.35
N GLY A 134 9.38 9.34 -39.50
CA GLY A 134 9.67 10.43 -38.54
C GLY A 134 10.63 10.06 -37.41
N PHE A 135 10.97 8.78 -37.21
CA PHE A 135 11.91 8.32 -36.18
C PHE A 135 13.24 9.09 -36.22
N ALA A 136 13.92 9.11 -37.38
CA ALA A 136 15.17 9.83 -37.54
C ALA A 136 15.02 11.36 -37.40
N ALA A 137 13.85 11.90 -37.74
CA ALA A 137 13.57 13.33 -37.53
C ALA A 137 13.44 13.67 -36.04
N ALA A 138 12.77 12.81 -35.26
CA ALA A 138 12.62 12.97 -33.81
C ALA A 138 13.98 12.97 -33.09
N LEU A 139 14.92 12.11 -33.50
CA LEU A 139 16.29 12.11 -32.97
C LEU A 139 17.03 13.43 -33.28
N VAL A 140 17.02 13.84 -34.55
CA VAL A 140 17.73 15.05 -35.01
C VAL A 140 17.11 16.33 -34.43
N ASP A 141 15.80 16.36 -34.25
CA ASP A 141 15.07 17.49 -33.65
C ASP A 141 15.35 17.63 -32.16
N LYS A 142 15.87 16.59 -31.50
CA LYS A 142 16.40 16.64 -30.12
C LYS A 142 17.92 16.80 -30.07
N GLY A 143 18.55 17.00 -31.23
CA GLY A 143 19.96 17.32 -31.35
C GLY A 143 20.88 16.15 -31.61
N MET A 144 20.37 14.90 -31.63
CA MET A 144 21.18 13.72 -31.90
C MET A 144 21.47 13.60 -33.40
N VAL A 145 22.69 13.98 -33.81
CA VAL A 145 23.13 13.88 -35.21
C VAL A 145 23.65 12.47 -35.54
N ALA A 146 23.91 12.17 -36.82
CA ALA A 146 24.27 10.82 -37.26
C ALA A 146 25.51 10.26 -36.56
N SER A 147 26.53 11.08 -36.30
CA SER A 147 27.74 10.64 -35.60
C SER A 147 27.50 10.31 -34.12
N GLU A 148 26.57 11.02 -33.47
CA GLU A 148 26.22 10.75 -32.07
C GLU A 148 25.39 9.47 -31.96
N PHE A 149 24.42 9.30 -32.88
CA PHE A 149 23.63 8.06 -32.96
C PHE A 149 24.52 6.83 -33.26
N GLU A 150 25.48 6.94 -34.18
CA GLU A 150 26.45 5.87 -34.47
C GLU A 150 27.30 5.51 -33.24
N SER A 151 27.76 6.53 -32.49
CA SER A 151 28.49 6.31 -31.24
C SER A 151 27.63 5.57 -30.22
N MET A 152 26.42 6.08 -29.96
CA MET A 152 25.47 5.47 -29.01
C MET A 152 25.11 4.03 -29.41
N SER A 153 24.88 3.77 -30.70
CA SER A 153 24.60 2.41 -31.19
C SER A 153 25.80 1.47 -30.98
N THR A 154 27.02 1.98 -31.15
CA THR A 154 28.26 1.22 -30.86
C THR A 154 28.40 0.93 -29.36
N ASP A 155 28.13 1.91 -28.51
CA ASP A 155 28.21 1.78 -27.06
C ASP A 155 27.14 0.81 -26.54
N MET A 156 25.92 0.88 -27.07
CA MET A 156 24.83 -0.05 -26.76
C MET A 156 25.16 -1.49 -27.21
N THR A 157 25.71 -1.67 -28.40
CA THR A 157 26.16 -2.99 -28.88
C THR A 157 27.25 -3.55 -27.95
N THR A 158 28.19 -2.71 -27.53
CA THR A 158 29.26 -3.09 -26.60
C THR A 158 28.69 -3.49 -25.25
N PHE A 159 27.70 -2.77 -24.74
CA PHE A 159 26.98 -3.11 -23.52
C PHE A 159 26.29 -4.47 -23.64
N VAL A 160 25.47 -4.68 -24.68
CA VAL A 160 24.76 -5.94 -24.92
C VAL A 160 25.73 -7.13 -25.05
N ASP A 161 26.83 -6.97 -25.79
CA ASP A 161 27.86 -7.99 -25.91
C ASP A 161 28.51 -8.31 -24.56
N SER A 162 28.73 -7.30 -23.72
CA SER A 162 29.30 -7.47 -22.38
C SER A 162 28.34 -8.21 -21.44
N VAL A 163 27.05 -7.84 -21.45
CA VAL A 163 25.99 -8.52 -20.68
C VAL A 163 25.85 -9.98 -21.12
N ASN A 164 25.80 -10.24 -22.43
CA ASN A 164 25.73 -11.60 -22.97
C ASN A 164 26.96 -12.44 -22.59
N SER A 165 28.14 -11.81 -22.50
CA SER A 165 29.39 -12.49 -22.12
C SER A 165 29.52 -12.72 -20.61
N ALA A 166 28.77 -11.98 -19.79
CA ALA A 166 28.79 -12.10 -18.34
C ALA A 166 28.08 -13.36 -17.82
N GLU A 167 27.24 -14.03 -18.62
CA GLU A 167 26.53 -15.27 -18.25
C GLU A 167 25.77 -15.18 -16.91
N GLY A 168 25.27 -13.99 -16.56
CA GLY A 168 24.55 -13.74 -15.29
C GLY A 168 25.43 -13.27 -14.13
N ASP A 169 26.73 -13.03 -14.34
CA ASP A 169 27.61 -12.34 -13.39
C ASP A 169 27.13 -10.89 -13.22
N ILE A 170 26.49 -10.61 -12.07
CA ILE A 170 25.90 -9.31 -11.76
C ILE A 170 26.97 -8.21 -11.67
N ILE A 171 28.19 -8.55 -11.25
CA ILE A 171 29.29 -7.59 -11.12
C ILE A 171 29.71 -7.17 -12.53
N ALA A 172 29.96 -8.12 -13.43
CA ALA A 172 30.33 -7.82 -14.82
C ALA A 172 29.22 -7.06 -15.57
N ILE A 173 27.95 -7.36 -15.30
CA ILE A 173 26.80 -6.61 -15.84
C ILE A 173 26.80 -5.17 -15.31
N SER A 174 27.02 -4.98 -14.00
CA SER A 174 27.06 -3.65 -13.39
C SER A 174 28.21 -2.79 -13.95
N GLU A 175 29.39 -3.38 -14.17
CA GLU A 175 30.52 -2.69 -14.79
C GLU A 175 30.19 -2.26 -16.23
N ALA A 176 29.56 -3.13 -17.00
CA ALA A 176 29.14 -2.81 -18.37
C ALA A 176 28.09 -1.68 -18.37
N LEU A 177 27.14 -1.71 -17.44
CA LEU A 177 26.10 -0.69 -17.29
C LEU A 177 26.71 0.65 -16.90
N GLN A 178 27.64 0.69 -15.93
CA GLN A 178 28.35 1.91 -15.55
C GLN A 178 29.14 2.51 -16.71
N VAL A 179 29.74 1.67 -17.57
CA VAL A 179 30.41 2.15 -18.79
C VAL A 179 29.40 2.81 -19.73
N LEU A 180 28.24 2.20 -19.94
CA LEU A 180 27.18 2.76 -20.80
C LEU A 180 26.65 4.08 -20.22
N ILE A 181 26.33 4.12 -18.93
CA ILE A 181 25.77 5.32 -18.27
C ILE A 181 26.78 6.46 -18.23
N ALA A 182 28.08 6.16 -18.16
CA ALA A 182 29.13 7.18 -18.24
C ALA A 182 29.28 7.80 -19.64
N THR A 183 28.61 7.26 -20.66
CA THR A 183 28.55 7.88 -22.00
C THR A 183 27.53 9.02 -22.03
N ASP A 184 27.82 10.05 -22.83
CA ASP A 184 26.96 11.24 -22.97
C ASP A 184 25.76 10.93 -23.89
N ILE A 185 24.87 10.05 -23.44
CA ILE A 185 23.69 9.64 -24.19
C ILE A 185 22.62 10.73 -24.09
N ASN A 186 22.18 11.23 -25.25
CA ASN A 186 21.00 12.08 -25.32
C ASN A 186 19.73 11.22 -25.20
N PHE A 187 19.38 10.86 -23.96
CA PHE A 187 18.21 10.03 -23.63
C PHE A 187 16.90 10.64 -24.12
N GLU A 188 16.76 11.97 -24.06
CA GLU A 188 15.54 12.64 -24.54
C GLU A 188 15.30 12.36 -26.02
N ALA A 189 16.35 12.42 -26.85
CA ALA A 189 16.24 12.08 -28.27
C ALA A 189 15.77 10.64 -28.48
N LEU A 190 16.34 9.69 -27.73
CA LEU A 190 15.99 8.27 -27.82
C LEU A 190 14.54 8.02 -27.40
N ILE A 191 14.13 8.57 -26.26
CA ILE A 191 12.76 8.43 -25.75
C ILE A 191 11.78 9.06 -26.74
N ASN A 192 12.06 10.26 -27.24
CA ASN A 192 11.20 10.94 -28.22
C ASN A 192 11.01 10.11 -29.51
N ALA A 193 12.09 9.48 -30.00
CA ALA A 193 12.02 8.62 -31.17
C ALA A 193 11.32 7.29 -30.86
N PHE A 194 11.54 6.73 -29.68
CA PHE A 194 10.87 5.51 -29.21
C PHE A 194 9.36 5.71 -29.04
N LEU A 195 8.91 6.86 -28.56
CA LEU A 195 7.48 7.17 -28.46
C LEU A 195 6.77 7.16 -29.82
N LEU A 196 7.46 7.39 -30.94
CA LEU A 196 6.90 7.19 -32.29
C LEU A 196 6.80 5.70 -32.68
N TYR A 197 7.56 4.84 -32.02
CA TYR A 197 7.57 3.40 -32.22
C TYR A 197 6.49 2.70 -31.37
N VAL A 198 6.22 3.22 -30.17
CA VAL A 198 5.30 2.61 -29.18
C VAL A 198 3.90 2.33 -29.76
N PRO A 199 3.21 3.24 -30.47
CA PRO A 199 1.89 2.94 -31.05
C PRO A 199 1.87 1.69 -31.93
N GLY A 200 2.94 1.45 -32.71
CA GLY A 200 3.05 0.25 -33.54
C GLY A 200 3.19 -1.04 -32.73
N LEU A 201 3.88 -1.00 -31.59
CA LEU A 201 4.00 -2.12 -30.65
C LEU A 201 2.69 -2.36 -29.89
N VAL A 202 2.07 -1.28 -29.43
CA VAL A 202 0.78 -1.29 -28.73
C VAL A 202 -0.29 -1.94 -29.61
N ASN A 203 -0.41 -1.52 -30.87
CA ASN A 203 -1.33 -2.12 -31.83
C ASN A 203 -1.08 -3.63 -32.05
N GLN A 204 0.20 -4.07 -32.11
CA GLN A 204 0.53 -5.50 -32.21
C GLN A 204 0.11 -6.30 -30.98
N ASN A 205 0.27 -5.73 -29.78
CA ASN A 205 -0.17 -6.36 -28.54
C ASN A 205 -1.71 -6.42 -28.46
N ILE A 206 -2.42 -5.35 -28.86
CA ILE A 206 -3.88 -5.32 -28.97
C ILE A 206 -4.35 -6.44 -29.90
N GLU A 207 -3.77 -6.57 -31.10
CA GLU A 207 -4.10 -7.64 -32.05
C GLU A 207 -3.90 -9.03 -31.41
N SER A 208 -2.78 -9.25 -30.70
CA SER A 208 -2.50 -10.53 -30.02
C SER A 208 -3.47 -10.82 -28.88
N ILE A 209 -3.90 -9.82 -28.13
CA ILE A 209 -4.87 -9.98 -27.04
C ILE A 209 -6.27 -10.22 -27.61
N GLN A 210 -6.63 -9.53 -28.70
CA GLN A 210 -7.89 -9.75 -29.40
C GLN A 210 -8.02 -11.19 -29.92
N GLU A 211 -6.93 -11.80 -30.40
CA GLU A 211 -6.93 -13.24 -30.76
C GLU A 211 -7.25 -14.14 -29.56
N SER A 212 -6.85 -13.74 -28.35
CA SER A 212 -7.18 -14.45 -27.11
C SER A 212 -8.66 -14.26 -26.73
N VAL A 213 -9.18 -13.03 -26.83
CA VAL A 213 -10.62 -12.74 -26.65
C VAL A 213 -11.46 -13.60 -27.60
N ASP A 214 -11.16 -13.59 -28.89
CA ASP A 214 -11.86 -14.38 -29.91
C ASP A 214 -11.84 -15.89 -29.60
N MET A 215 -10.73 -16.39 -29.04
CA MET A 215 -10.61 -17.79 -28.59
C MET A 215 -11.54 -18.10 -27.42
N TYR A 216 -11.61 -17.24 -26.39
CA TYR A 216 -12.49 -17.43 -25.25
C TYR A 216 -13.97 -17.27 -25.63
N GLU A 217 -14.30 -16.32 -26.50
CA GLU A 217 -15.65 -16.19 -27.07
C GLU A 217 -16.06 -17.46 -27.82
N TYR A 218 -15.15 -18.05 -28.59
CA TYR A 218 -15.38 -19.34 -29.24
C TYR A 218 -15.65 -20.47 -28.23
N TYR A 219 -14.93 -20.51 -27.10
CA TYR A 219 -15.18 -21.50 -26.05
C TYR A 219 -16.53 -21.32 -25.37
N ILE A 220 -16.97 -20.09 -25.14
CA ILE A 220 -18.32 -19.80 -24.64
C ILE A 220 -19.38 -20.28 -25.65
N GLU A 221 -19.18 -20.01 -26.96
CA GLU A 221 -20.13 -20.43 -28.00
C GLU A 221 -20.22 -21.96 -28.15
N GLU A 222 -19.08 -22.65 -28.18
CA GLU A 222 -19.02 -24.10 -28.46
C GLU A 222 -19.27 -24.97 -27.22
N TYR A 223 -18.77 -24.54 -26.05
CA TYR A 223 -18.78 -25.36 -24.82
C TYR A 223 -19.63 -24.78 -23.69
N GLY A 224 -20.12 -23.56 -23.83
CA GLY A 224 -20.73 -22.81 -22.73
C GLY A 224 -19.67 -22.23 -21.80
N ASP A 225 -20.05 -21.21 -21.05
CA ASP A 225 -19.15 -20.59 -20.08
C ASP A 225 -18.93 -21.53 -18.88
N TYR A 226 -17.67 -21.88 -18.59
CA TYR A 226 -17.29 -22.78 -17.51
C TYR A 226 -17.35 -22.05 -16.18
N GLY A 227 -18.56 -21.84 -15.67
CA GLY A 227 -18.78 -21.20 -14.38
C GLY A 227 -18.35 -19.74 -14.31
N GLY A 228 -18.44 -18.98 -15.42
CA GLY A 228 -18.02 -17.58 -15.47
C GLY A 228 -16.56 -17.37 -15.90
N TYR A 229 -15.75 -18.43 -15.90
CA TYR A 229 -14.30 -18.31 -16.10
C TYR A 229 -13.94 -17.69 -17.46
N TYR A 230 -14.59 -18.11 -18.55
CA TYR A 230 -14.23 -17.59 -19.87
C TYR A 230 -14.66 -16.13 -20.03
N GLN A 231 -15.81 -15.75 -19.47
CA GLN A 231 -16.24 -14.36 -19.49
C GLN A 231 -15.29 -13.48 -18.67
N SER A 232 -14.89 -13.93 -17.48
CA SER A 232 -13.91 -13.20 -16.64
C SER A 232 -12.58 -12.97 -17.37
N GLN A 233 -12.07 -13.96 -18.11
CA GLN A 233 -10.86 -13.79 -18.91
C GLN A 233 -11.06 -12.79 -20.07
N ILE A 234 -12.22 -12.82 -20.73
CA ILE A 234 -12.55 -11.82 -21.77
C ILE A 234 -12.57 -10.41 -21.17
N ASP A 235 -13.18 -10.24 -20.00
CA ASP A 235 -13.28 -8.94 -19.32
C ASP A 235 -11.89 -8.41 -18.93
N GLU A 236 -11.01 -9.30 -18.44
CA GLU A 236 -9.60 -8.98 -18.15
C GLU A 236 -8.84 -8.54 -19.42
N TYR A 237 -8.94 -9.30 -20.51
CA TYR A 237 -8.26 -8.96 -21.77
C TYR A 237 -8.80 -7.68 -22.41
N ASN A 238 -10.11 -7.44 -22.34
CA ASN A 238 -10.71 -6.18 -22.81
C ASN A 238 -10.22 -4.99 -22.00
N SER A 239 -10.01 -5.16 -20.69
CA SER A 239 -9.42 -4.13 -19.84
C SER A 239 -7.97 -3.83 -20.24
N GLN A 240 -7.18 -4.87 -20.58
CA GLN A 240 -5.82 -4.69 -21.10
C GLN A 240 -5.79 -3.99 -22.47
N ILE A 241 -6.70 -4.35 -23.40
CA ILE A 241 -6.84 -3.67 -24.70
C ILE A 241 -7.13 -2.18 -24.48
N MET A 242 -8.08 -1.87 -23.60
CA MET A 242 -8.46 -0.50 -23.29
C MET A 242 -7.26 0.31 -22.77
N MET A 243 -6.51 -0.22 -21.80
CA MET A 243 -5.26 0.39 -21.30
C MET A 243 -4.25 0.65 -22.43
N TYR A 244 -4.12 -0.26 -23.39
CA TYR A 244 -3.22 -0.10 -24.53
C TYR A 244 -3.68 0.99 -25.50
N GLU A 245 -4.97 1.01 -25.89
CA GLU A 245 -5.55 2.06 -26.75
C GLU A 245 -5.37 3.46 -26.14
N GLU A 246 -5.31 3.53 -24.83
CA GLU A 246 -5.18 4.79 -24.09
C GLU A 246 -3.77 5.23 -23.90
N LEU A 247 -2.84 4.31 -23.70
CA LEU A 247 -1.42 4.62 -23.80
C LEU A 247 -1.12 5.21 -25.19
N GLU A 248 -1.68 4.63 -26.25
CA GLU A 248 -1.59 5.20 -27.60
C GLU A 248 -2.20 6.61 -27.66
N SER A 249 -3.42 6.80 -27.15
CA SER A 249 -4.09 8.10 -27.08
C SER A 249 -3.31 9.14 -26.28
N ALA A 250 -2.72 8.77 -25.14
CA ALA A 250 -1.92 9.64 -24.29
C ALA A 250 -0.63 10.08 -25.01
N ILE A 251 0.03 9.15 -25.72
CA ILE A 251 1.18 9.47 -26.56
C ILE A 251 0.77 10.41 -27.70
N GLU A 252 -0.38 10.21 -28.34
CA GLU A 252 -0.83 11.06 -29.45
C GLU A 252 -1.26 12.47 -29.00
N THR A 253 -1.94 12.58 -27.86
CA THR A 253 -2.55 13.82 -27.37
C THR A 253 -1.63 14.64 -26.48
N SER A 254 -0.75 13.97 -25.74
CA SER A 254 0.10 14.54 -24.68
C SER A 254 1.56 14.08 -24.84
N HIS A 255 2.02 13.94 -26.09
CA HIS A 255 3.37 13.45 -26.45
C HIS A 255 4.51 14.08 -25.64
N GLU A 256 4.46 15.41 -25.46
CA GLU A 256 5.52 16.15 -24.75
C GLU A 256 5.51 15.86 -23.24
N ASP A 257 4.34 15.69 -22.63
CA ASP A 257 4.20 15.34 -21.22
C ASP A 257 4.69 13.91 -20.97
N VAL A 258 4.31 12.96 -21.82
CA VAL A 258 4.80 11.57 -21.79
C VAL A 258 6.32 11.54 -21.96
N LEU A 259 6.87 12.33 -22.89
CA LEU A 259 8.30 12.45 -23.11
C LEU A 259 9.03 12.97 -21.86
N LEU A 260 8.54 14.05 -21.25
CA LEU A 260 9.14 14.64 -20.07
C LEU A 260 9.09 13.68 -18.87
N SER A 261 7.94 13.03 -18.65
CA SER A 261 7.79 11.99 -17.62
C SER A 261 8.84 10.88 -17.79
N ALA A 262 8.87 10.26 -18.97
CA ALA A 262 9.81 9.18 -19.26
C ALA A 262 11.28 9.64 -19.17
N LEU A 263 11.58 10.88 -19.56
CA LEU A 263 12.92 11.45 -19.44
C LEU A 263 13.34 11.60 -17.97
N HIS A 264 12.49 12.18 -17.13
CA HIS A 264 12.79 12.39 -15.72
C HIS A 264 12.95 11.07 -14.98
N THR A 265 12.08 10.09 -15.25
CA THR A 265 12.22 8.72 -14.74
C THR A 265 13.54 8.09 -15.17
N THR A 266 13.92 8.21 -16.45
CA THR A 266 15.20 7.69 -16.96
C THR A 266 16.40 8.36 -16.29
N GLN A 267 16.37 9.69 -16.15
CA GLN A 267 17.44 10.46 -15.53
C GLN A 267 17.60 10.11 -14.04
N TYR A 268 16.50 9.84 -13.35
CA TYR A 268 16.53 9.36 -11.97
C TYR A 268 17.22 7.99 -11.86
N PHE A 269 16.83 7.01 -12.68
CA PHE A 269 17.49 5.70 -12.68
C PHE A 269 18.97 5.81 -12.99
N VAL A 270 19.32 6.64 -13.99
CA VAL A 270 20.73 6.94 -14.29
C VAL A 270 21.43 7.52 -13.07
N SER A 271 20.81 8.46 -12.36
CA SER A 271 21.42 9.10 -11.19
C SER A 271 21.66 8.11 -10.05
N ILE A 272 20.69 7.25 -9.71
CA ILE A 272 20.90 6.17 -8.73
C ILE A 272 22.03 5.24 -9.18
N LEU A 273 21.97 4.75 -10.42
CA LEU A 273 22.95 3.79 -10.93
C LEU A 273 24.36 4.36 -10.99
N THR A 274 24.53 5.68 -11.10
CA THR A 274 25.85 6.32 -10.99
C THR A 274 26.40 6.39 -9.56
N GLN A 275 25.53 6.30 -8.54
CA GLN A 275 25.94 6.28 -7.14
C GLN A 275 26.24 4.86 -6.64
N LEU A 276 25.60 3.84 -7.22
CA LEU A 276 25.83 2.44 -6.90
C LEU A 276 27.11 1.94 -7.61
N ASP A 277 28.19 1.80 -6.86
CA ASP A 277 29.48 1.38 -7.39
C ASP A 277 29.63 -0.15 -7.48
N THR A 278 30.75 -0.63 -8.02
CA THR A 278 31.03 -2.07 -8.12
C THR A 278 31.12 -2.76 -6.75
N ALA A 279 31.47 -2.03 -5.68
CA ALA A 279 31.53 -2.59 -4.33
C ALA A 279 30.13 -2.89 -3.81
N PHE A 280 29.15 -2.01 -4.04
CA PHE A 280 27.73 -2.27 -3.76
C PHE A 280 27.27 -3.59 -4.40
N PHE A 281 27.48 -3.74 -5.72
CA PHE A 281 27.07 -4.96 -6.45
C PHE A 281 27.84 -6.20 -6.01
N THR A 282 29.10 -6.05 -5.58
CA THR A 282 29.87 -7.16 -4.99
C THR A 282 29.25 -7.62 -3.68
N ASN A 283 28.84 -6.68 -2.82
CA ASN A 283 28.16 -7.02 -1.58
C ASN A 283 26.81 -7.70 -1.86
N ILE A 284 26.02 -7.18 -2.80
CA ILE A 284 24.77 -7.83 -3.24
C ILE A 284 25.04 -9.26 -3.76
N ASP A 285 26.07 -9.48 -4.57
CA ASP A 285 26.43 -10.81 -5.06
C ASP A 285 26.80 -11.76 -3.91
N ASN A 286 27.57 -11.28 -2.92
CA ASN A 286 27.88 -12.04 -1.71
C ASN A 286 26.61 -12.43 -0.94
N LEU A 287 25.65 -11.50 -0.80
CA LEU A 287 24.37 -11.77 -0.14
C LEU A 287 23.52 -12.79 -0.91
N ILE A 288 23.47 -12.68 -2.25
CA ILE A 288 22.71 -13.58 -3.12
C ILE A 288 23.29 -15.00 -3.12
N ASN A 289 24.62 -15.11 -3.16
CA ASN A 289 25.32 -16.37 -3.27
C ASN A 289 25.60 -17.04 -1.91
N ALA A 290 25.13 -16.47 -0.81
CA ALA A 290 25.18 -17.12 0.50
C ALA A 290 24.28 -18.35 0.54
N ASP A 291 24.88 -19.51 0.83
CA ASP A 291 24.18 -20.79 0.91
C ASP A 291 23.07 -20.75 1.96
N ASN A 292 23.36 -20.18 3.15
CA ASN A 292 22.41 -20.03 4.25
C ASN A 292 22.35 -18.57 4.76
N PRO A 293 21.20 -18.11 5.27
CA PRO A 293 21.08 -16.79 5.91
C PRO A 293 22.10 -16.57 7.05
N SER A 294 22.50 -17.64 7.75
CA SER A 294 23.52 -17.58 8.80
C SER A 294 24.94 -17.30 8.28
N ASP A 295 25.20 -17.52 6.99
CA ASP A 295 26.49 -17.26 6.35
C ASP A 295 26.64 -15.78 5.94
N LEU A 296 25.56 -14.99 6.00
CA LEU A 296 25.57 -13.57 5.65
C LEU A 296 26.36 -12.77 6.70
N GLU A 297 27.32 -11.95 6.27
CA GLU A 297 28.00 -11.03 7.18
C GLU A 297 27.10 -9.82 7.48
N THR A 298 26.80 -9.61 8.76
CA THR A 298 25.94 -8.50 9.23
C THR A 298 26.47 -7.15 8.73
N SER A 299 27.80 -6.96 8.70
CA SER A 299 28.43 -5.75 8.16
C SER A 299 28.23 -5.55 6.67
N GLU A 300 28.12 -6.62 5.87
CA GLU A 300 27.85 -6.51 4.42
C GLU A 300 26.40 -6.09 4.19
N ILE A 301 25.45 -6.65 4.94
CA ILE A 301 24.03 -6.26 4.88
C ILE A 301 23.87 -4.78 5.23
N ILE A 302 24.47 -4.34 6.34
CA ILE A 302 24.38 -2.94 6.78
C ILE A 302 25.00 -2.00 5.76
N LEU A 303 26.14 -2.36 5.17
CA LEU A 303 26.78 -1.54 4.14
C LEU A 303 25.87 -1.39 2.90
N VAL A 304 25.29 -2.48 2.40
CA VAL A 304 24.34 -2.46 1.28
C VAL A 304 23.12 -1.59 1.60
N LYS A 305 22.55 -1.76 2.80
CA LYS A 305 21.40 -0.99 3.28
C LYS A 305 21.71 0.51 3.36
N GLU A 306 22.84 0.89 3.94
CA GLU A 306 23.29 2.29 4.05
C GLU A 306 23.54 2.91 2.67
N GLU A 307 24.24 2.21 1.77
CA GLU A 307 24.50 2.68 0.41
C GLU A 307 23.20 2.85 -0.40
N LEU A 308 22.24 1.92 -0.26
CA LEU A 308 20.94 2.00 -0.92
C LEU A 308 20.08 3.14 -0.35
N SER A 309 19.93 3.23 0.98
CA SER A 309 19.13 4.29 1.61
C SER A 309 19.70 5.68 1.28
N GLN A 310 21.02 5.84 1.33
CA GLN A 310 21.67 7.09 0.95
C GLN A 310 21.46 7.41 -0.53
N ALA A 311 21.61 6.43 -1.43
CA ALA A 311 21.35 6.64 -2.85
C ALA A 311 19.89 7.02 -3.13
N MET A 312 18.94 6.49 -2.37
CA MET A 312 17.53 6.89 -2.48
C MET A 312 17.33 8.34 -2.02
N LEU A 313 17.85 8.70 -0.84
CA LEU A 313 17.72 10.04 -0.27
C LEU A 313 18.40 11.12 -1.12
N ASP A 314 19.59 10.82 -1.67
CA ASP A 314 20.35 11.76 -2.50
C ASP A 314 19.74 11.99 -3.88
N ASN A 315 18.87 11.08 -4.34
CA ASN A 315 18.23 11.17 -5.66
C ASN A 315 16.71 11.36 -5.60
N MET A 316 16.09 11.54 -4.42
CA MET A 316 14.62 11.67 -4.28
C MET A 316 14.02 12.69 -5.25
N PRO A 317 12.78 12.50 -5.74
CA PRO A 317 12.16 13.38 -6.70
C PRO A 317 11.95 14.83 -6.36
N SER A 318 11.91 15.65 -7.42
CA SER A 318 11.18 16.90 -7.33
C SER A 318 9.69 16.56 -7.33
N ILE A 319 8.93 17.33 -6.57
CA ILE A 319 7.47 17.21 -6.58
C ILE A 319 6.92 17.40 -8.00
N GLN A 320 7.54 18.24 -8.82
CA GLN A 320 7.16 18.47 -10.21
C GLN A 320 7.23 17.20 -11.06
N ASP A 321 8.30 16.44 -10.92
CA ASP A 321 8.47 15.22 -11.71
C ASP A 321 7.42 14.18 -11.33
N MET A 322 7.16 14.06 -10.02
CA MET A 322 6.12 13.16 -9.50
C MET A 322 4.73 13.60 -9.93
N VAL A 323 4.45 14.91 -9.96
CA VAL A 323 3.18 15.46 -10.49
C VAL A 323 2.99 15.02 -11.93
N VAL A 324 3.99 15.21 -12.80
CA VAL A 324 3.91 14.83 -14.22
C VAL A 324 3.70 13.32 -14.37
N MET A 325 4.38 12.51 -13.55
CA MET A 325 4.17 11.06 -13.52
C MET A 325 2.74 10.70 -13.11
N PHE A 326 2.22 11.31 -12.03
CA PHE A 326 0.86 11.07 -11.59
C PHE A 326 -0.18 11.57 -12.58
N GLU A 327 0.01 12.72 -13.21
CA GLU A 327 -0.87 13.22 -14.27
C GLU A 327 -0.93 12.25 -15.46
N LEU A 328 0.20 11.62 -15.81
CA LEU A 328 0.23 10.57 -16.82
C LEU A 328 -0.53 9.32 -16.37
N ILE A 329 -0.30 8.84 -15.14
CA ILE A 329 -1.01 7.70 -14.56
C ILE A 329 -2.52 8.00 -14.48
N THR A 330 -2.91 9.21 -14.07
CA THR A 330 -4.29 9.70 -14.07
C THR A 330 -4.87 9.64 -15.48
N ALA A 331 -4.19 10.22 -16.47
CA ALA A 331 -4.67 10.27 -17.84
C ALA A 331 -4.90 8.85 -18.41
N MET A 332 -4.00 7.92 -18.10
CA MET A 332 -4.14 6.51 -18.45
C MET A 332 -5.32 5.87 -17.71
N SER A 333 -5.44 6.04 -16.40
CA SER A 333 -6.47 5.36 -15.59
C SER A 333 -7.88 5.92 -15.77
N ILE A 334 -8.05 7.25 -15.90
CA ILE A 334 -9.34 7.89 -16.22
C ILE A 334 -9.89 7.34 -17.53
N SER A 335 -8.99 7.10 -18.48
CA SER A 335 -9.38 6.50 -19.72
C SER A 335 -9.76 5.04 -19.48
N ALA A 336 -8.92 4.25 -18.78
CA ALA A 336 -8.99 2.78 -18.71
C ALA A 336 -10.20 2.25 -17.95
N SER A 337 -10.55 2.95 -16.89
CA SER A 337 -11.59 2.51 -15.96
C SER A 337 -12.82 3.40 -16.05
N GLY A 338 -12.70 4.60 -16.64
CA GLY A 338 -13.67 5.67 -16.46
C GLY A 338 -13.74 6.20 -15.01
N ASP A 339 -12.99 5.59 -14.09
CA ASP A 339 -12.91 5.98 -12.70
C ASP A 339 -11.76 6.94 -12.50
N THR A 340 -12.01 7.95 -11.68
CA THR A 340 -11.12 9.11 -11.52
C THR A 340 -10.66 9.28 -10.08
N THR A 341 -11.22 8.55 -9.13
CA THR A 341 -11.17 8.87 -7.70
C THR A 341 -9.77 8.70 -7.12
N MET A 342 -9.07 7.58 -7.37
CA MET A 342 -7.72 7.34 -6.83
C MET A 342 -6.65 8.35 -7.29
N ILE A 343 -6.87 9.04 -8.41
CA ILE A 343 -5.82 9.84 -9.07
C ILE A 343 -6.29 11.26 -9.40
N SER A 344 -7.36 11.70 -8.74
CA SER A 344 -7.90 13.06 -8.82
C SER A 344 -6.99 14.12 -8.22
N TYR A 345 -5.92 13.72 -7.52
CA TYR A 345 -5.04 14.60 -6.76
C TYR A 345 -3.56 14.39 -7.13
N PRO A 346 -3.13 14.70 -8.37
CA PRO A 346 -1.76 14.38 -8.81
C PRO A 346 -0.68 15.07 -7.96
N THR A 347 -0.96 16.26 -7.44
CA THR A 347 -0.02 17.02 -6.59
C THR A 347 0.08 16.44 -5.19
N GLU A 348 -1.05 16.13 -4.57
CA GLU A 348 -1.09 15.51 -3.26
C GLU A 348 -0.52 14.09 -3.32
N ASN A 349 -0.86 13.29 -4.35
CA ASN A 349 -0.27 11.98 -4.56
C ASN A 349 1.24 12.06 -4.81
N ALA A 350 1.72 13.06 -5.56
CA ALA A 350 3.14 13.30 -5.76
C ALA A 350 3.87 13.65 -4.46
N ALA A 351 3.34 14.59 -3.68
CA ALA A 351 3.88 14.95 -2.37
C ALA A 351 3.86 13.75 -1.41
N GLN A 352 2.76 13.01 -1.43
CA GLN A 352 2.58 11.83 -0.60
C GLN A 352 3.61 10.77 -0.93
N SER A 353 3.75 10.40 -2.20
CA SER A 353 4.74 9.44 -2.63
C SER A 353 6.15 9.86 -2.23
N LEU A 354 6.49 11.15 -2.35
CA LEU A 354 7.78 11.69 -1.90
C LEU A 354 8.04 11.46 -0.41
N LEU A 355 7.08 11.81 0.43
CA LEU A 355 7.20 11.59 1.88
C LEU A 355 7.23 10.08 2.21
N CYS A 356 6.52 9.25 1.44
CA CYS A 356 6.61 7.79 1.55
C CYS A 356 8.00 7.26 1.19
N ILE A 357 8.65 7.81 0.15
CA ILE A 357 10.04 7.46 -0.21
C ILE A 357 10.96 7.78 0.96
N GLU A 358 10.83 8.98 1.52
CA GLU A 358 11.64 9.44 2.64
C GLU A 358 11.40 8.57 3.88
N ALA A 359 10.13 8.29 4.21
CA ALA A 359 9.74 7.43 5.32
C ALA A 359 10.32 6.02 5.17
N PHE A 360 10.25 5.44 3.98
CA PHE A 360 10.84 4.13 3.71
C PHE A 360 12.37 4.15 3.82
N ALA A 361 13.05 5.17 3.29
CA ALA A 361 14.50 5.28 3.40
C ALA A 361 14.94 5.45 4.87
N ARG A 362 14.18 6.19 5.68
CA ARG A 362 14.40 6.35 7.12
C ARG A 362 14.07 5.08 7.91
N LEU A 363 13.04 4.32 7.52
CA LEU A 363 12.74 3.00 8.08
C LEU A 363 13.88 2.03 7.79
N LEU A 364 14.39 2.00 6.56
CA LEU A 364 15.61 1.26 6.25
C LEU A 364 16.78 1.73 7.11
N ASP A 365 16.87 3.02 7.42
CA ASP A 365 17.95 3.51 8.28
C ASP A 365 17.88 2.98 9.71
N THR A 366 16.67 2.74 10.24
CA THR A 366 16.48 2.12 11.56
C THR A 366 16.98 0.67 11.63
N ILE A 367 17.08 -0.03 10.49
CA ILE A 367 17.64 -1.39 10.46
C ILE A 367 19.13 -1.32 10.76
N ASP A 368 19.51 -1.82 11.92
CA ASP A 368 20.88 -1.81 12.41
C ASP A 368 21.47 -3.23 12.54
N ALA A 369 22.72 -3.30 13.01
CA ALA A 369 23.40 -4.58 13.16
C ALA A 369 22.69 -5.52 14.16
N GLU A 370 22.04 -4.97 15.20
CA GLU A 370 21.32 -5.73 16.22
C GLU A 370 20.06 -6.39 15.65
N PHE A 371 19.32 -5.69 14.78
CA PHE A 371 18.21 -6.26 14.02
C PHE A 371 18.65 -7.48 13.21
N ILE A 372 19.68 -7.31 12.38
CA ILE A 372 20.17 -8.35 11.47
C ILE A 372 20.75 -9.54 12.23
N ASP A 373 21.50 -9.29 13.31
CA ASP A 373 22.03 -10.35 14.17
C ASP A 373 20.90 -11.12 14.87
N SER A 374 19.82 -10.43 15.29
CA SER A 374 18.65 -11.07 15.89
C SER A 374 17.89 -11.95 14.90
N LEU A 375 17.62 -11.47 13.68
CA LEU A 375 17.02 -12.28 12.61
C LEU A 375 17.82 -13.54 12.31
N LYS A 376 19.15 -13.41 12.23
CA LYS A 376 20.05 -14.56 12.03
C LYS A 376 20.01 -15.52 13.22
N GLY A 377 19.89 -14.99 14.44
CA GLY A 377 19.68 -15.75 15.66
C GLY A 377 18.42 -16.60 15.59
N PHE A 378 17.28 -15.99 15.27
CA PHE A 378 15.99 -16.69 15.15
C PHE A 378 16.03 -17.80 14.11
N TYR A 379 16.60 -17.53 12.93
CA TYR A 379 16.76 -18.54 11.88
C TYR A 379 17.66 -19.72 12.31
N ALA A 380 18.61 -19.51 13.21
CA ALA A 380 19.55 -20.53 13.67
C ALA A 380 19.03 -21.34 14.87
N GLU A 381 18.17 -20.76 15.70
CA GLU A 381 17.70 -21.36 16.95
C GLU A 381 16.50 -22.30 16.74
N ASP A 382 15.46 -21.85 16.02
CA ASP A 382 14.23 -22.63 15.84
C ASP A 382 13.43 -22.23 14.58
N PRO A 383 13.39 -23.09 13.54
CA PRO A 383 12.62 -22.83 12.32
C PRO A 383 11.10 -22.86 12.54
N ASP A 384 10.64 -23.31 13.70
CA ASP A 384 9.21 -23.33 14.02
C ASP A 384 8.75 -22.04 14.69
N THR A 385 9.65 -21.14 15.12
CA THR A 385 9.27 -19.85 15.74
C THR A 385 9.89 -18.64 15.04
N TYR A 386 10.74 -18.85 14.04
CA TYR A 386 11.45 -17.74 13.39
C TYR A 386 10.50 -16.71 12.77
N GLU A 387 9.35 -17.12 12.22
CA GLU A 387 8.39 -16.21 11.56
C GLU A 387 7.83 -15.21 12.55
N VAL A 388 7.42 -15.71 13.72
CA VAL A 388 6.83 -14.88 14.75
C VAL A 388 7.84 -13.99 15.46
N GLU A 389 9.05 -14.50 15.75
CA GLU A 389 10.12 -13.68 16.31
C GLU A 389 10.58 -12.59 15.33
N THR A 390 10.58 -12.89 14.03
CA THR A 390 10.85 -11.92 12.96
C THR A 390 9.78 -10.83 12.94
N MET A 391 8.49 -11.20 13.05
CA MET A 391 7.38 -10.24 13.11
C MET A 391 7.46 -9.34 14.35
N ILE A 392 7.74 -9.91 15.52
CA ILE A 392 7.92 -9.16 16.78
C ILE A 392 9.05 -8.15 16.64
N LEU A 393 10.20 -8.58 16.10
CA LEU A 393 11.34 -7.71 15.89
C LEU A 393 11.01 -6.60 14.89
N ALA A 394 10.32 -6.91 13.79
CA ALA A 394 9.88 -5.92 12.82
C ALA A 394 8.94 -4.87 13.43
N ILE A 395 7.96 -5.28 14.24
CA ILE A 395 7.05 -4.36 14.95
C ILE A 395 7.81 -3.42 15.88
N LYS A 396 8.79 -3.91 16.63
CA LYS A 396 9.60 -3.06 17.53
C LYS A 396 10.40 -2.01 16.78
N TYR A 397 11.02 -2.39 15.67
CA TYR A 397 11.78 -1.45 14.83
C TYR A 397 10.84 -0.46 14.13
N PHE A 398 9.66 -0.90 13.70
CA PHE A 398 8.64 -0.03 13.13
C PHE A 398 8.10 0.97 14.17
N ASN A 399 7.81 0.54 15.40
CA ASN A 399 7.41 1.42 16.51
C ASN A 399 8.51 2.45 16.83
N THR A 400 9.77 2.00 16.87
CA THR A 400 10.92 2.90 17.06
C THR A 400 11.01 3.92 15.92
N PHE A 401 10.86 3.48 14.67
CA PHE A 401 10.81 4.35 13.50
C PHE A 401 9.69 5.40 13.62
N GLN A 402 8.48 5.00 14.00
CA GLN A 402 7.34 5.91 14.18
C GLN A 402 7.65 6.98 15.23
N ILE A 403 8.14 6.58 16.40
CA ILE A 403 8.49 7.49 17.50
C ILE A 403 9.57 8.49 17.06
N GLU A 404 10.59 8.03 16.33
CA GLU A 404 11.70 8.88 15.87
C GLU A 404 11.32 9.79 14.70
N ASN A 405 10.25 9.46 13.96
CA ASN A 405 9.82 10.15 12.74
C ASN A 405 8.39 10.69 12.80
N ASP A 406 7.84 10.91 14.00
CA ASP A 406 6.51 11.49 14.25
C ASP A 406 6.23 12.74 13.41
N GLY A 407 7.23 13.63 13.27
CA GLY A 407 7.10 14.83 12.42
C GLY A 407 6.91 14.54 10.94
N LEU A 408 7.60 13.54 10.39
CA LEU A 408 7.44 13.12 8.98
C LEU A 408 6.08 12.44 8.78
N ILE A 409 5.64 11.63 9.75
CA ILE A 409 4.34 10.98 9.73
C ILE A 409 3.22 12.01 9.76
N GLU A 410 3.33 13.05 10.59
CA GLU A 410 2.36 14.15 10.62
C GLU A 410 2.37 14.94 9.30
N GLU A 411 3.54 15.21 8.72
CA GLU A 411 3.63 15.84 7.38
C GLU A 411 2.89 14.99 6.32
N MET A 412 3.04 13.65 6.35
CA MET A 412 2.31 12.74 5.46
C MET A 412 0.79 12.85 5.67
N ARG A 413 0.32 12.94 6.92
CA ARG A 413 -1.11 13.13 7.23
C ARG A 413 -1.66 14.47 6.74
N GLU A 414 -0.83 15.52 6.74
CA GLU A 414 -1.25 16.86 6.32
C GLU A 414 -1.32 17.04 4.79
N VAL A 415 -0.73 16.13 3.99
CA VAL A 415 -0.75 16.22 2.51
C VAL A 415 -2.17 16.16 1.94
N LEU A 416 -2.99 15.24 2.46
CA LEU A 416 -4.35 15.02 2.02
C LEU A 416 -5.33 15.52 3.08
N THR A 417 -6.42 16.15 2.65
CA THR A 417 -7.54 16.42 3.56
C THR A 417 -8.22 15.11 3.97
N TYR A 418 -8.90 15.11 5.12
CA TYR A 418 -9.67 13.96 5.60
C TYR A 418 -10.63 13.39 4.52
N ASP A 419 -11.36 14.27 3.81
CA ASP A 419 -12.30 13.84 2.76
C ASP A 419 -11.57 13.14 1.59
N GLN A 420 -10.34 13.57 1.26
CA GLN A 420 -9.52 12.94 0.22
C GLN A 420 -8.95 11.60 0.70
N GLN A 421 -8.44 11.54 1.94
CA GLN A 421 -7.96 10.30 2.55
C GLN A 421 -9.07 9.24 2.57
N LYS A 422 -10.27 9.64 2.99
CA LYS A 422 -11.46 8.78 3.00
C LYS A 422 -11.81 8.28 1.60
N ALA A 423 -11.80 9.15 0.60
CA ALA A 423 -12.09 8.75 -0.78
C ALA A 423 -11.08 7.70 -1.28
N LEU A 424 -9.78 7.91 -1.05
CA LEU A 424 -8.75 6.94 -1.43
C LEU A 424 -8.89 5.61 -0.68
N PHE A 425 -9.25 5.65 0.61
CA PHE A 425 -9.49 4.45 1.40
C PHE A 425 -10.73 3.68 0.92
N ASP A 426 -11.83 4.39 0.64
CA ASP A 426 -13.06 3.80 0.09
C ASP A 426 -12.78 3.13 -1.28
N ASP A 427 -11.97 3.75 -2.14
CA ASP A 427 -11.53 3.17 -3.41
C ASP A 427 -10.67 1.91 -3.21
N TYR A 428 -9.71 1.97 -2.29
CA TYR A 428 -8.86 0.82 -1.94
C TYR A 428 -9.70 -0.36 -1.46
N LEU A 429 -10.64 -0.13 -0.53
CA LEU A 429 -11.56 -1.16 -0.07
C LEU A 429 -12.43 -1.70 -1.20
N SER A 430 -12.87 -0.84 -2.13
CA SER A 430 -13.60 -1.29 -3.32
C SER A 430 -12.74 -2.19 -4.21
N ALA A 431 -11.44 -1.91 -4.33
CA ALA A 431 -10.50 -2.74 -5.07
C ALA A 431 -10.27 -4.09 -4.38
N VAL A 432 -10.02 -4.09 -3.06
CA VAL A 432 -9.80 -5.31 -2.26
C VAL A 432 -11.04 -6.21 -2.22
N SER A 433 -12.22 -5.63 -2.02
CA SER A 433 -13.50 -6.38 -2.04
C SER A 433 -13.83 -6.96 -3.42
N GLY A 434 -13.33 -6.35 -4.50
CA GLY A 434 -13.37 -6.93 -5.84
C GLY A 434 -12.51 -8.19 -6.00
N VAL A 435 -11.42 -8.32 -5.22
CA VAL A 435 -10.47 -9.45 -5.27
C VAL A 435 -10.90 -10.61 -4.34
N SER A 436 -11.56 -10.30 -3.22
CA SER A 436 -11.98 -11.27 -2.19
C SER A 436 -13.06 -12.27 -2.64
N GLY A 437 -13.64 -12.10 -3.83
CA GLY A 437 -14.52 -13.10 -4.47
C GLY A 437 -13.81 -14.39 -4.89
N SER A 438 -12.49 -14.45 -4.80
CA SER A 438 -11.69 -15.66 -5.01
C SER A 438 -11.23 -16.23 -3.67
N GLU A 439 -11.33 -17.56 -3.46
CA GLU A 439 -10.83 -18.30 -2.28
C GLU A 439 -9.29 -18.26 -2.17
N VAL A 440 -8.68 -17.08 -2.26
CA VAL A 440 -7.27 -16.88 -1.93
C VAL A 440 -7.18 -16.80 -0.41
N ALA A 441 -6.39 -17.70 0.17
CA ALA A 441 -6.26 -17.84 1.59
C ALA A 441 -5.65 -16.57 2.20
N ILE A 442 -6.34 -16.01 3.18
CA ILE A 442 -5.99 -14.83 4.01
C ILE A 442 -4.54 -14.89 4.55
N SER A 443 -3.96 -16.08 4.68
CA SER A 443 -2.56 -16.25 5.08
C SER A 443 -1.56 -15.70 4.06
N ASP A 444 -1.87 -15.76 2.76
CA ASP A 444 -1.03 -15.17 1.71
C ASP A 444 -1.23 -13.63 1.68
N SER A 445 -2.45 -13.16 1.99
CA SER A 445 -2.82 -11.74 2.05
C SER A 445 -2.18 -10.99 3.21
N PHE A 446 -1.86 -11.63 4.34
CA PHE A 446 -1.23 -10.94 5.48
C PHE A 446 0.23 -10.53 5.20
N VAL A 447 0.90 -11.24 4.28
CA VAL A 447 2.24 -10.88 3.78
C VAL A 447 2.14 -9.84 2.67
N GLU A 448 1.07 -9.86 1.86
CA GLU A 448 0.74 -8.80 0.90
C GLU A 448 0.26 -7.50 1.59
N LEU A 449 -0.30 -7.58 2.80
CA LEU A 449 -0.69 -6.45 3.66
C LEU A 449 0.50 -5.56 4.06
N PHE A 450 1.73 -6.05 3.88
CA PHE A 450 2.97 -5.28 4.05
C PHE A 450 3.44 -4.59 2.77
N GLU A 451 2.67 -4.63 1.67
CA GLU A 451 2.84 -3.65 0.61
C GLU A 451 2.65 -2.27 1.24
N PHE A 452 3.65 -1.40 1.09
CA PHE A 452 3.72 -0.14 1.81
C PHE A 452 2.45 0.72 1.58
N GLY A 453 1.76 0.56 0.46
CA GLY A 453 0.47 1.21 0.17
C GLY A 453 -0.67 0.77 1.10
N ASP A 454 -0.72 -0.49 1.50
CA ASP A 454 -1.78 -1.08 2.32
C ASP A 454 -1.57 -0.76 3.79
N VAL A 455 -0.33 -0.91 4.27
CA VAL A 455 0.10 -0.40 5.57
C VAL A 455 -0.14 1.11 5.63
N TYR A 456 0.15 1.86 4.56
CA TYR A 456 -0.06 3.30 4.54
C TYR A 456 -1.55 3.68 4.57
N ALA A 457 -2.40 3.06 3.78
CA ALA A 457 -3.86 3.27 3.80
C ALA A 457 -4.46 2.92 5.18
N LEU A 458 -4.03 1.80 5.76
CA LEU A 458 -4.36 1.41 7.13
C LEU A 458 -3.79 2.38 8.16
N THR A 459 -2.63 2.99 7.93
CA THR A 459 -2.07 3.98 8.86
C THR A 459 -2.79 5.33 8.75
N GLN A 460 -3.17 5.82 7.57
CA GLN A 460 -3.87 7.11 7.44
C GLN A 460 -5.20 7.14 8.20
N PHE A 461 -5.93 6.02 8.23
CA PHE A 461 -7.18 5.91 8.99
C PHE A 461 -7.00 5.23 10.37
N GLY A 462 -5.97 4.40 10.50
CA GLY A 462 -5.73 3.54 11.65
C GLY A 462 -4.51 3.90 12.49
N TYR A 463 -3.81 5.01 12.28
CA TYR A 463 -2.70 5.45 13.16
C TYR A 463 -3.17 5.55 14.62
N ASP A 464 -4.33 6.19 14.86
CA ASP A 464 -4.91 6.30 16.21
C ASP A 464 -5.30 4.92 16.81
N LEU A 465 -5.48 3.91 15.96
CA LEU A 465 -5.84 2.53 16.34
C LEU A 465 -4.63 1.60 16.46
N MET A 466 -3.62 1.78 15.62
CA MET A 466 -2.41 0.98 15.55
C MET A 466 -1.37 1.45 16.55
N ASP A 467 -1.28 2.73 16.88
CA ASP A 467 -0.34 3.21 17.90
C ASP A 467 -0.57 2.49 19.25
N PRO A 468 -1.81 2.40 19.80
CA PRO A 468 -2.05 1.61 21.00
C PRO A 468 -1.72 0.12 20.84
N VAL A 469 -1.93 -0.45 19.66
CA VAL A 469 -1.66 -1.87 19.38
C VAL A 469 -0.15 -2.14 19.28
N LEU A 470 0.61 -1.29 18.60
CA LEU A 470 2.06 -1.36 18.46
C LEU A 470 2.76 -1.05 19.79
N GLU A 471 2.32 -0.03 20.53
CA GLU A 471 2.77 0.24 21.91
C GLU A 471 2.57 -0.97 22.80
N TRP A 472 1.46 -1.70 22.60
CA TRP A 472 1.14 -2.85 23.41
C TRP A 472 1.89 -4.13 23.00
N PHE A 473 2.13 -4.34 21.69
CA PHE A 473 3.04 -5.39 21.22
C PHE A 473 4.46 -5.15 21.74
N ASP A 474 4.92 -3.90 21.76
CA ASP A 474 6.22 -3.56 22.35
C ASP A 474 6.22 -3.78 23.89
N TYR A 475 5.18 -3.33 24.59
CA TYR A 475 5.03 -3.51 26.04
C TYR A 475 5.05 -4.98 26.48
N THR A 476 4.46 -5.86 25.70
CA THR A 476 4.41 -7.32 25.97
C THR A 476 5.61 -8.08 25.41
N ASP A 477 6.62 -7.38 24.86
CA ASP A 477 7.79 -8.00 24.24
C ASP A 477 7.42 -8.97 23.11
N GLY A 478 6.30 -8.70 22.42
CA GLY A 478 5.76 -9.50 21.33
C GLY A 478 5.09 -10.81 21.74
N GLU A 479 4.89 -11.05 23.04
CA GLU A 479 4.37 -12.31 23.55
C GLU A 479 3.06 -12.74 22.87
N ILE A 480 2.16 -11.78 22.63
CA ILE A 480 0.89 -11.98 21.92
C ILE A 480 1.12 -12.61 20.55
N LEU A 481 2.06 -12.10 19.76
CA LEU A 481 2.30 -12.63 18.43
C LEU A 481 2.75 -14.08 18.50
N ARG A 482 3.67 -14.41 19.44
CA ARG A 482 4.13 -15.80 19.67
C ARG A 482 2.95 -16.73 19.85
N LEU A 483 2.00 -16.28 20.65
CA LEU A 483 0.79 -17.02 20.94
C LEU A 483 -0.09 -17.16 19.69
N ILE A 484 -0.28 -16.11 18.88
CA ILE A 484 -1.15 -16.12 17.68
C ILE A 484 -0.62 -17.18 16.73
N TYR A 485 0.69 -17.14 16.53
CA TYR A 485 1.41 -18.10 15.72
C TYR A 485 1.22 -19.53 16.24
N MET A 486 1.40 -19.74 17.55
CA MET A 486 1.19 -21.07 18.16
C MET A 486 -0.24 -21.57 17.98
N GLN A 487 -1.26 -20.72 18.04
CA GLN A 487 -2.65 -21.13 17.80
C GLN A 487 -2.90 -21.59 16.35
N SER A 488 -2.27 -20.91 15.39
CA SER A 488 -2.42 -21.24 13.96
C SER A 488 -1.78 -22.57 13.57
N GLU A 489 -0.73 -23.00 14.29
CA GLU A 489 0.02 -24.22 14.01
C GLU A 489 -0.33 -25.34 15.01
N TYR A 490 -1.45 -26.01 14.77
CA TYR A 490 -2.04 -27.03 15.66
C TYR A 490 -1.07 -28.17 16.08
N ASP A 491 -0.09 -28.51 15.23
CA ASP A 491 0.93 -29.55 15.52
C ASP A 491 2.10 -29.03 16.39
N LEU A 492 2.36 -27.72 16.36
CA LEU A 492 3.34 -27.06 17.24
C LEU A 492 2.80 -26.90 18.65
N ILE A 493 1.48 -26.69 18.79
CA ILE A 493 0.79 -26.72 20.07
C ILE A 493 1.16 -28.01 20.81
N GLU A 494 1.03 -29.21 20.23
CA GLU A 494 1.26 -30.48 20.92
C GLU A 494 2.73 -30.69 21.40
N ASN A 495 3.73 -30.15 20.69
CA ASN A 495 5.15 -30.29 21.08
C ASN A 495 5.63 -29.16 22.01
N TYR A 496 5.16 -27.93 21.81
CA TYR A 496 5.49 -26.77 22.64
C TYR A 496 4.77 -26.86 23.99
N THR A 497 3.51 -27.32 23.99
CA THR A 497 2.73 -27.65 25.20
C THR A 497 3.38 -28.72 26.05
N LEU A 498 4.29 -29.56 25.54
CA LEU A 498 4.94 -30.58 26.38
C LEU A 498 6.22 -30.09 27.09
N SER A 499 6.79 -28.94 26.69
CA SER A 499 8.04 -28.43 27.28
C SER A 499 7.93 -27.06 27.96
N GLN A 500 6.94 -26.23 27.61
CA GLN A 500 6.68 -24.89 28.18
C GLN A 500 5.23 -24.70 28.65
N TYR A 501 4.45 -25.80 28.76
CA TYR A 501 2.99 -25.84 28.93
C TYR A 501 2.35 -24.80 29.85
N ASN A 502 3.00 -24.53 30.98
CA ASN A 502 2.36 -23.90 32.14
C ASN A 502 2.22 -22.37 32.04
N GLN A 503 2.77 -21.74 31.00
CA GLN A 503 2.60 -20.30 30.75
C GLN A 503 1.86 -19.99 29.44
N THR A 504 1.84 -20.93 28.50
CA THR A 504 1.43 -20.67 27.12
C THR A 504 -0.07 -20.90 26.87
N LEU A 505 -0.71 -21.87 27.53
CA LEU A 505 -2.15 -22.12 27.36
C LEU A 505 -2.98 -20.91 27.83
N ASN A 506 -2.57 -20.40 29.00
CA ASN A 506 -3.02 -19.22 29.72
C ASN A 506 -3.03 -17.90 28.93
N GLN A 507 -2.29 -17.91 27.83
CA GLN A 507 -2.02 -16.77 27.02
C GLN A 507 -2.69 -16.93 25.64
N VAL A 508 -3.01 -18.16 25.25
CA VAL A 508 -3.78 -18.52 24.04
C VAL A 508 -5.28 -18.21 24.21
N GLU A 509 -5.87 -18.41 25.38
CA GLU A 509 -7.29 -18.05 25.60
C GLU A 509 -7.48 -16.52 25.64
N ILE A 510 -6.56 -15.77 26.29
CA ILE A 510 -6.50 -14.29 26.25
C ILE A 510 -6.46 -13.77 24.82
N MET A 511 -5.74 -14.47 23.95
CA MET A 511 -5.66 -14.14 22.56
C MET A 511 -6.88 -14.53 21.72
N GLU A 512 -7.60 -15.61 22.01
CA GLU A 512 -8.88 -15.84 21.32
C GLU A 512 -9.81 -14.66 21.57
N TYR A 513 -9.85 -14.15 22.80
CA TYR A 513 -10.62 -12.96 23.14
C TYR A 513 -10.09 -11.69 22.48
N MET A 514 -8.77 -11.52 22.38
CA MET A 514 -8.20 -10.36 21.71
C MET A 514 -8.24 -10.44 20.19
N SER A 515 -8.12 -11.61 19.60
CA SER A 515 -8.26 -11.86 18.17
C SER A 515 -9.70 -11.61 17.78
N GLN A 516 -10.67 -12.03 18.60
CA GLN A 516 -12.08 -11.65 18.44
C GLN A 516 -12.28 -10.13 18.59
N LEU A 517 -11.61 -9.47 19.55
CA LEU A 517 -11.65 -8.01 19.71
C LEU A 517 -10.95 -7.25 18.58
N LEU A 518 -9.80 -7.73 18.10
CA LEU A 518 -9.02 -7.15 17.00
C LEU A 518 -9.72 -7.39 15.66
N ALA A 519 -10.28 -8.57 15.41
CA ALA A 519 -11.13 -8.85 14.26
C ALA A 519 -12.37 -7.94 14.23
N LEU A 520 -12.92 -7.59 15.41
CA LEU A 520 -13.97 -6.59 15.54
C LEU A 520 -13.52 -5.16 15.15
N ILE A 521 -12.23 -4.91 15.00
CA ILE A 521 -11.60 -3.58 15.01
C ILE A 521 -10.73 -3.29 13.76
N THR A 522 -9.97 -4.26 13.26
CA THR A 522 -8.89 -4.07 12.25
C THR A 522 -9.33 -4.29 10.80
N GLY A 523 -10.62 -4.29 10.48
CA GLY A 523 -11.02 -4.32 9.07
C GLY A 523 -11.36 -5.70 8.48
N GLU A 524 -11.59 -6.73 9.32
CA GLU A 524 -12.75 -7.59 9.05
C GLU A 524 -14.05 -6.79 9.28
N ALA A 525 -14.07 -5.46 9.15
CA ALA A 525 -15.09 -4.59 9.68
C ALA A 525 -16.19 -4.25 8.66
N ASP A 526 -16.03 -4.39 7.35
CA ASP A 526 -17.22 -4.38 6.47
C ASP A 526 -17.90 -5.77 6.46
N ASP A 527 -17.15 -6.87 6.49
CA ASP A 527 -17.76 -8.20 6.61
C ASP A 527 -17.97 -8.70 8.06
N ASN A 528 -17.52 -8.05 9.12
CA ASN A 528 -17.78 -8.46 10.52
C ASN A 528 -18.02 -7.26 11.45
N VAL A 529 -17.90 -5.98 11.05
CA VAL A 529 -18.66 -4.89 11.71
C VAL A 529 -19.88 -4.57 10.89
N ALA A 530 -19.88 -4.68 9.56
CA ALA A 530 -21.11 -4.80 8.80
C ALA A 530 -21.64 -6.23 8.75
N ASN A 531 -20.95 -7.34 9.12
CA ASN A 531 -21.57 -8.60 9.63
C ASN A 531 -21.52 -8.87 11.14
N ALA A 532 -21.08 -7.95 11.99
CA ALA A 532 -21.54 -7.89 13.40
C ALA A 532 -22.63 -6.85 13.56
N LEU A 533 -22.73 -5.82 12.71
CA LEU A 533 -23.92 -4.97 12.57
C LEU A 533 -24.92 -5.62 11.66
N SER A 534 -24.56 -6.28 10.54
CA SER A 534 -25.42 -7.30 9.88
C SER A 534 -25.54 -8.49 10.82
N GLY A 535 -24.57 -8.88 11.62
CA GLY A 535 -24.74 -9.95 12.60
C GLY A 535 -25.71 -9.59 13.70
N ILE A 536 -25.71 -8.36 14.18
CA ILE A 536 -26.64 -7.81 15.18
C ILE A 536 -27.95 -7.43 14.51
N LEU A 537 -27.98 -6.93 13.26
CA LEU A 537 -29.19 -6.67 12.47
C LEU A 537 -29.81 -8.00 12.09
N VAL A 538 -29.11 -8.90 11.38
CA VAL A 538 -29.47 -10.28 11.05
C VAL A 538 -29.77 -11.08 12.31
N SER A 539 -29.06 -10.99 13.42
CA SER A 539 -29.49 -11.66 14.67
C SER A 539 -30.70 -10.99 15.28
N ALA A 540 -30.81 -9.65 15.31
CA ALA A 540 -32.03 -8.94 15.70
C ALA A 540 -33.22 -9.25 14.77
N LEU A 541 -32.95 -9.60 13.50
CA LEU A 541 -33.89 -9.99 12.45
C LEU A 541 -34.16 -11.51 12.44
N LEU A 542 -33.26 -12.34 12.97
CA LEU A 542 -33.31 -13.80 13.08
C LEU A 542 -33.68 -14.29 14.49
N LEU A 543 -33.74 -13.41 15.48
CA LEU A 543 -34.34 -13.68 16.80
C LEU A 543 -35.87 -13.92 16.68
N GLY A 544 -36.45 -13.76 15.50
CA GLY A 544 -37.60 -14.54 15.08
C GLY A 544 -37.13 -15.86 14.48
N GLU A 545 -37.27 -16.98 15.20
CA GLU A 545 -36.91 -18.37 14.79
C GLU A 545 -37.47 -18.87 13.43
N ASP A 546 -38.13 -18.04 12.61
CA ASP A 546 -38.62 -18.36 11.27
C ASP A 546 -38.07 -17.35 10.23
N SER A 547 -37.13 -17.83 9.42
CA SER A 547 -36.49 -17.18 8.27
C SER A 547 -37.45 -16.37 7.37
N ALA A 548 -37.47 -15.04 7.51
CA ALA A 548 -38.28 -14.14 6.68
C ALA A 548 -37.47 -13.16 5.81
N PHE A 549 -36.14 -13.26 5.78
CA PHE A 549 -35.33 -12.48 4.84
C PHE A 549 -35.34 -13.15 3.47
N ASP A 550 -36.30 -12.74 2.63
CA ASP A 550 -36.33 -13.08 1.22
C ASP A 550 -35.65 -11.98 0.41
N THR A 551 -34.32 -12.05 0.31
CA THR A 551 -33.53 -11.11 -0.51
C THR A 551 -33.79 -11.29 -2.01
N SER A 552 -34.52 -12.35 -2.43
CA SER A 552 -34.80 -12.60 -3.85
C SER A 552 -35.73 -11.56 -4.51
N GLY A 553 -36.28 -10.63 -3.72
CA GLY A 553 -37.12 -9.53 -4.18
C GLY A 553 -36.41 -8.19 -4.41
N LEU A 554 -35.17 -8.02 -3.95
CA LEU A 554 -34.43 -6.76 -4.08
C LEU A 554 -33.62 -6.72 -5.37
N THR A 555 -33.55 -5.54 -5.98
CA THR A 555 -32.63 -5.24 -7.07
C THR A 555 -31.25 -4.86 -6.53
N ASP A 556 -30.19 -5.08 -7.33
CA ASP A 556 -28.82 -4.69 -6.96
C ASP A 556 -28.74 -3.21 -6.55
N SER A 557 -29.50 -2.33 -7.22
CA SER A 557 -29.57 -0.91 -6.87
C SER A 557 -30.23 -0.59 -5.52
N GLU A 558 -31.17 -1.43 -5.07
CA GLU A 558 -31.80 -1.28 -3.74
C GLU A 558 -30.88 -1.78 -2.64
N ILE A 559 -30.09 -2.82 -2.93
CA ILE A 559 -29.04 -3.34 -2.06
C ILE A 559 -27.92 -2.29 -1.92
N GLU A 560 -27.48 -1.69 -3.01
CA GLU A 560 -26.43 -0.66 -3.00
C GLU A 560 -26.89 0.63 -2.28
N ALA A 561 -28.14 1.06 -2.49
CA ALA A 561 -28.71 2.20 -1.76
C ALA A 561 -28.80 1.94 -0.26
N LEU A 562 -29.19 0.72 0.13
CA LEU A 562 -29.22 0.28 1.52
C LEU A 562 -27.82 0.29 2.16
N PHE A 563 -26.82 -0.26 1.48
CA PHE A 563 -25.44 -0.21 1.96
C PHE A 563 -24.94 1.23 2.10
N GLY A 564 -25.30 2.11 1.16
CA GLY A 564 -25.01 3.55 1.26
C GLY A 564 -25.62 4.19 2.51
N ASP A 565 -26.88 3.88 2.84
CA ASP A 565 -27.55 4.44 4.03
C ASP A 565 -27.00 3.87 5.35
N VAL A 566 -26.64 2.59 5.39
CA VAL A 566 -25.95 1.98 6.54
C VAL A 566 -24.59 2.63 6.73
N ARG A 567 -23.80 2.73 5.65
CA ARG A 567 -22.47 3.35 5.64
C ARG A 567 -22.52 4.79 6.14
N ASN A 568 -23.41 5.62 5.60
CA ASN A 568 -23.58 7.01 6.02
C ASN A 568 -23.90 7.16 7.53
N ASN A 569 -24.69 6.24 8.08
CA ASN A 569 -25.00 6.25 9.51
C ASN A 569 -23.81 5.81 10.37
N VAL A 570 -23.09 4.77 9.94
CA VAL A 570 -21.84 4.32 10.61
C VAL A 570 -20.79 5.42 10.58
N GLU A 571 -20.59 6.06 9.43
CA GLU A 571 -19.67 7.19 9.27
C GLU A 571 -20.00 8.34 10.22
N SER A 572 -21.28 8.65 10.42
CA SER A 572 -21.70 9.74 11.31
C SER A 572 -21.36 9.51 12.79
N GLU A 573 -21.10 8.26 13.17
CA GLU A 573 -20.72 7.84 14.52
C GLU A 573 -19.31 7.22 14.59
N MET A 574 -18.54 7.29 13.51
CA MET A 574 -17.19 6.71 13.44
C MET A 574 -16.29 7.33 14.50
N ASP A 575 -16.35 8.65 14.71
CA ASP A 575 -15.65 9.34 15.79
C ASP A 575 -16.03 8.78 17.18
N THR A 576 -17.31 8.47 17.38
CA THR A 576 -17.82 7.87 18.63
C THR A 576 -17.27 6.45 18.81
N LEU A 577 -17.26 5.65 17.76
CA LEU A 577 -16.71 4.28 17.74
C LEU A 577 -15.20 4.28 17.99
N ILE A 578 -14.43 5.08 17.25
CA ILE A 578 -12.98 5.24 17.44
C ILE A 578 -12.69 5.70 18.86
N THR A 579 -13.42 6.69 19.37
CA THR A 579 -13.26 7.18 20.74
C THR A 579 -13.59 6.09 21.77
N LEU A 580 -14.65 5.31 21.54
CA LEU A 580 -15.05 4.21 22.42
C LEU A 580 -13.98 3.12 22.45
N MET A 581 -13.45 2.74 21.29
CA MET A 581 -12.38 1.75 21.14
C MET A 581 -11.06 2.23 21.76
N THR A 582 -10.68 3.48 21.51
CA THR A 582 -9.50 4.11 22.12
C THR A 582 -9.60 4.09 23.64
N VAL A 583 -10.77 4.44 24.19
CA VAL A 583 -10.99 4.39 25.65
C VAL A 583 -11.09 2.96 26.17
N PHE A 584 -11.64 2.03 25.40
CA PHE A 584 -11.65 0.60 25.75
C PHE A 584 -10.24 0.07 25.91
N PHE A 585 -9.37 0.28 24.93
CA PHE A 585 -7.98 -0.15 25.00
C PHE A 585 -7.20 0.60 26.08
N GLY A 586 -7.41 1.91 26.20
CA GLY A 586 -6.83 2.69 27.29
C GLY A 586 -7.25 2.16 28.67
N SER A 587 -8.51 1.78 28.87
CA SER A 587 -9.01 1.14 30.09
C SER A 587 -8.44 -0.25 30.26
N ALA A 588 -8.48 -1.12 29.24
CA ALA A 588 -7.98 -2.49 29.31
C ALA A 588 -6.50 -2.53 29.72
N ASN A 589 -5.71 -1.59 29.19
CA ASN A 589 -4.31 -1.40 29.57
C ASN A 589 -4.17 -0.81 30.98
N SER A 590 -4.83 0.31 31.28
CA SER A 590 -4.62 1.03 32.55
C SER A 590 -5.23 0.34 33.78
N GLU A 591 -6.31 -0.41 33.59
CA GLU A 591 -6.97 -1.23 34.62
C GLU A 591 -6.31 -2.61 34.74
N GLY A 592 -5.41 -2.96 33.81
CA GLY A 592 -4.63 -4.18 33.89
C GLY A 592 -5.41 -5.43 33.49
N LEU A 593 -6.48 -5.33 32.68
CA LEU A 593 -7.28 -6.48 32.21
C LEU A 593 -6.40 -7.62 31.72
N PHE A 594 -5.41 -7.33 30.87
CA PHE A 594 -4.51 -8.36 30.33
C PHE A 594 -3.58 -8.96 31.40
N THR A 595 -3.19 -8.15 32.39
CA THR A 595 -2.41 -8.64 33.54
C THR A 595 -3.28 -9.53 34.44
N ASP A 596 -4.54 -9.16 34.63
CA ASP A 596 -5.50 -9.91 35.44
C ASP A 596 -5.89 -11.22 34.78
N LEU A 597 -6.12 -11.23 33.46
CA LEU A 597 -6.31 -12.45 32.68
C LEU A 597 -5.06 -13.35 32.75
N TYR A 598 -3.85 -12.79 32.60
CA TYR A 598 -2.63 -13.59 32.75
C TYR A 598 -2.51 -14.23 34.15
N ASN A 599 -2.81 -13.46 35.20
CA ASN A 599 -2.77 -13.96 36.57
C ASN A 599 -3.85 -15.03 36.82
N LEU A 600 -5.08 -14.80 36.34
CA LEU A 600 -6.19 -15.75 36.41
C LEU A 600 -5.78 -17.11 35.86
N GLU A 601 -5.11 -17.08 34.74
CA GLU A 601 -4.76 -18.28 34.03
C GLU A 601 -3.65 -19.06 34.75
N VAL A 602 -2.70 -18.36 35.38
CA VAL A 602 -1.74 -19.00 36.31
C VAL A 602 -2.48 -19.67 37.47
N GLU A 603 -3.54 -19.05 37.99
CA GLU A 603 -4.38 -19.61 39.04
C GLU A 603 -5.19 -20.83 38.56
N LEU A 604 -5.76 -20.79 37.35
CA LEU A 604 -6.47 -21.90 36.72
C LEU A 604 -5.56 -23.11 36.52
N HIS A 605 -4.33 -22.89 36.09
CA HIS A 605 -3.32 -23.94 35.98
C HIS A 605 -3.04 -24.59 37.34
N ASP A 606 -2.75 -23.78 38.37
CA ASP A 606 -2.47 -24.28 39.71
C ASP A 606 -3.67 -25.07 40.28
N TYR A 607 -4.89 -24.59 40.05
CA TYR A 607 -6.13 -25.29 40.39
C TYR A 607 -6.21 -26.65 39.66
N ALA A 608 -6.02 -26.66 38.33
CA ALA A 608 -6.13 -27.87 37.52
C ALA A 608 -5.07 -28.93 37.90
N VAL A 609 -3.84 -28.51 38.21
CA VAL A 609 -2.79 -29.39 38.72
C VAL A 609 -3.15 -30.00 40.07
N VAL A 610 -3.79 -29.23 40.95
CA VAL A 610 -4.23 -29.71 42.27
C VAL A 610 -5.40 -30.69 42.15
N GLU A 611 -6.41 -30.38 41.34
CA GLU A 611 -7.65 -31.16 41.26
C GLU A 611 -7.50 -32.40 40.36
N TYR A 612 -6.86 -32.26 39.20
CA TYR A 612 -6.77 -33.31 38.18
C TYR A 612 -5.36 -33.91 38.03
N GLY A 613 -4.35 -33.30 38.65
CA GLY A 613 -2.96 -33.74 38.64
C GLY A 613 -2.10 -33.05 37.57
N ALA A 614 -0.79 -33.29 37.60
CA ALA A 614 0.18 -32.61 36.73
C ALA A 614 -0.04 -32.82 35.21
N ASN A 615 -0.84 -33.82 34.81
CA ASN A 615 -1.20 -34.09 33.42
C ASN A 615 -2.71 -33.89 33.20
N TYR A 616 -3.32 -32.89 33.84
CA TYR A 616 -4.76 -32.65 33.84
C TYR A 616 -5.38 -32.57 32.44
N TYR A 617 -4.62 -32.11 31.45
CA TYR A 617 -5.02 -32.00 30.05
C TYR A 617 -5.26 -33.35 29.34
N GLU A 618 -4.78 -34.46 29.90
CA GLU A 618 -5.14 -35.80 29.40
C GLU A 618 -6.44 -36.33 30.05
N VAL A 619 -6.97 -35.60 31.03
CA VAL A 619 -8.12 -36.01 31.83
C VAL A 619 -9.37 -35.41 31.22
N SER A 620 -10.23 -36.24 30.63
CA SER A 620 -11.50 -35.79 30.02
C SER A 620 -12.43 -35.02 30.98
N ALA A 621 -12.24 -35.17 32.29
CA ALA A 621 -13.02 -34.46 33.30
C ALA A 621 -12.63 -32.98 33.42
N TYR A 622 -11.40 -32.60 33.05
CA TYR A 622 -10.95 -31.21 32.99
C TYR A 622 -11.72 -30.43 31.92
N PHE A 623 -11.87 -30.99 30.71
CA PHE A 623 -12.65 -30.36 29.62
C PHE A 623 -14.16 -30.33 29.84
N SER A 624 -14.65 -30.89 30.95
CA SER A 624 -16.05 -30.81 31.35
C SER A 624 -16.24 -30.00 32.63
N ASP A 625 -15.18 -29.36 33.10
CA ASP A 625 -15.21 -28.44 34.23
C ASP A 625 -15.37 -27.02 33.70
N ASP A 626 -16.49 -26.39 34.05
CA ASP A 626 -16.83 -25.03 33.63
C ASP A 626 -16.05 -23.96 34.44
N THR A 627 -15.17 -24.37 35.38
CA THR A 627 -14.37 -23.47 36.21
C THR A 627 -13.53 -22.48 35.39
N SER A 628 -12.99 -22.90 34.23
CA SER A 628 -12.24 -21.97 33.34
C SER A 628 -13.15 -20.89 32.79
N ASP A 629 -14.30 -21.27 32.21
CA ASP A 629 -15.26 -20.34 31.63
C ASP A 629 -15.78 -19.36 32.69
N TYR A 630 -16.02 -19.85 33.91
CA TYR A 630 -16.46 -19.01 35.03
C TYR A 630 -15.38 -18.02 35.49
N ALA A 631 -14.14 -18.47 35.56
CA ALA A 631 -12.99 -17.64 35.91
C ALA A 631 -12.81 -16.49 34.91
N HIS A 632 -12.84 -16.79 33.62
CA HIS A 632 -12.75 -15.79 32.55
C HIS A 632 -13.92 -14.80 32.59
N ALA A 633 -15.14 -15.32 32.76
CA ALA A 633 -16.34 -14.49 32.89
C ALA A 633 -16.25 -13.50 34.06
N ILE A 634 -15.72 -13.92 35.21
CA ILE A 634 -15.58 -13.07 36.40
C ILE A 634 -14.55 -11.96 36.19
N VAL A 635 -13.40 -12.26 35.56
CA VAL A 635 -12.38 -11.24 35.24
C VAL A 635 -12.90 -10.24 34.21
N LEU A 636 -13.53 -10.74 33.13
CA LEU A 636 -14.15 -9.88 32.12
C LEU A 636 -15.27 -9.01 32.71
N ALA A 637 -16.08 -9.56 33.62
CA ALA A 637 -17.07 -8.80 34.38
C ALA A 637 -16.43 -7.70 35.25
N GLY A 638 -15.25 -7.95 35.83
CA GLY A 638 -14.48 -6.96 36.55
C GLY A 638 -14.15 -5.75 35.69
N PHE A 639 -13.54 -6.01 34.54
CA PHE A 639 -13.21 -4.98 33.57
C PHE A 639 -14.45 -4.29 33.00
N LEU A 640 -15.45 -5.02 32.52
CA LEU A 640 -16.68 -4.42 31.97
C LEU A 640 -17.40 -3.54 32.99
N SER A 641 -17.40 -3.92 34.28
CA SER A 641 -17.98 -3.09 35.34
C SER A 641 -17.26 -1.75 35.54
N GLU A 642 -15.98 -1.66 35.21
CA GLU A 642 -15.15 -0.46 35.37
C GLU A 642 -15.15 0.37 34.07
N PHE A 643 -14.96 -0.31 32.95
CA PHE A 643 -15.04 0.24 31.61
C PHE A 643 -16.42 0.86 31.33
N LEU A 644 -17.53 0.15 31.58
CA LEU A 644 -18.91 0.62 31.35
C LEU A 644 -19.41 1.60 32.43
N ASN A 645 -18.55 2.52 32.84
CA ASN A 645 -18.94 3.69 33.62
C ASN A 645 -19.97 4.55 32.87
N SER A 646 -20.57 5.54 33.55
CA SER A 646 -21.63 6.37 32.97
C SER A 646 -21.27 7.05 31.65
N THR A 647 -19.98 7.32 31.40
CA THR A 647 -19.53 7.96 30.15
C THR A 647 -19.43 6.97 29.02
N ASN A 648 -18.72 5.85 29.21
CA ASN A 648 -18.55 4.85 28.15
C ASN A 648 -19.84 4.08 27.87
N ARG A 649 -20.65 3.84 28.90
CA ARG A 649 -22.02 3.33 28.73
C ARG A 649 -22.83 4.24 27.81
N GLY A 650 -22.78 5.56 28.01
CA GLY A 650 -23.46 6.50 27.12
C GLY A 650 -23.00 6.39 25.67
N ARG A 651 -21.70 6.22 25.43
CA ARG A 651 -21.14 6.01 24.08
C ARG A 651 -21.62 4.70 23.44
N VAL A 652 -21.65 3.60 24.20
CA VAL A 652 -22.21 2.32 23.71
C VAL A 652 -23.70 2.49 23.38
N GLU A 653 -24.46 3.16 24.27
CA GLU A 653 -25.87 3.45 24.01
C GLU A 653 -26.08 4.31 22.76
N ASP A 654 -25.21 5.30 22.51
CA ASP A 654 -25.25 6.15 21.32
C ASP A 654 -25.03 5.32 20.04
N VAL A 655 -24.02 4.43 20.03
CA VAL A 655 -23.75 3.50 18.93
C VAL A 655 -24.96 2.58 18.69
N LEU A 656 -25.47 1.94 19.73
CA LEU A 656 -26.64 1.05 19.62
C LEU A 656 -27.88 1.79 19.11
N ASN A 657 -28.12 3.01 19.60
CA ASN A 657 -29.20 3.85 19.11
C ASN A 657 -29.04 4.16 17.61
N MET A 658 -27.82 4.39 17.13
CA MET A 658 -27.55 4.56 15.70
C MET A 658 -27.95 3.30 14.90
N VAL A 659 -27.54 2.10 15.33
CA VAL A 659 -27.93 0.84 14.69
C VAL A 659 -29.44 0.69 14.59
N PHE A 660 -30.15 0.90 15.69
CA PHE A 660 -31.61 0.80 15.71
C PHE A 660 -32.30 1.93 14.91
N ASN A 661 -31.72 3.12 14.87
CA ASN A 661 -32.22 4.20 14.00
C ASN A 661 -32.07 3.85 12.52
N THR A 662 -30.97 3.20 12.14
CA THR A 662 -30.77 2.66 10.78
C THR A 662 -31.80 1.56 10.48
N MET A 663 -32.07 0.64 11.42
CA MET A 663 -33.13 -0.37 11.27
C MET A 663 -34.53 0.22 11.10
N MET A 664 -34.75 1.44 11.61
CA MET A 664 -36.03 2.16 11.47
C MET A 664 -36.16 2.95 10.16
N LEU A 665 -35.14 2.92 9.28
CA LEU A 665 -35.26 3.52 7.95
C LEU A 665 -36.39 2.84 7.16
N PRO A 666 -37.23 3.60 6.43
CA PRO A 666 -38.37 3.04 5.69
C PRO A 666 -37.99 1.86 4.78
N GLU A 667 -36.83 1.93 4.15
CA GLU A 667 -36.27 0.94 3.24
C GLU A 667 -35.94 -0.37 3.98
N ILE A 668 -35.35 -0.27 5.17
CA ILE A 668 -35.06 -1.43 6.03
C ILE A 668 -36.37 -2.02 6.58
N LEU A 669 -37.30 -1.19 7.03
CA LEU A 669 -38.61 -1.67 7.50
C LEU A 669 -39.39 -2.41 6.41
N GLU A 670 -39.34 -1.92 5.17
CA GLU A 670 -39.95 -2.58 4.01
C GLU A 670 -39.26 -3.92 3.70
N MET A 671 -37.92 -3.94 3.72
CA MET A 671 -37.12 -5.14 3.46
C MET A 671 -37.30 -6.23 4.52
N THR A 672 -37.26 -5.83 5.79
CA THR A 672 -37.35 -6.73 6.94
C THR A 672 -38.78 -7.18 7.22
N GLY A 673 -39.76 -6.43 6.70
CA GLY A 673 -41.17 -6.58 7.05
C GLY A 673 -41.51 -6.15 8.48
N MET A 674 -40.56 -5.57 9.22
CA MET A 674 -40.78 -5.07 10.57
C MET A 674 -41.48 -3.71 10.52
N SER A 675 -42.32 -3.46 11.52
CA SER A 675 -42.80 -2.12 11.83
C SER A 675 -41.78 -1.37 12.69
N THR A 676 -41.85 -0.03 12.67
CA THR A 676 -41.06 0.81 13.58
C THR A 676 -41.27 0.42 15.04
N GLU A 677 -42.51 0.06 15.42
CA GLU A 677 -42.82 -0.41 16.78
C GLU A 677 -42.15 -1.74 17.13
N GLU A 678 -41.98 -2.65 16.16
CA GLU A 678 -41.25 -3.91 16.36
C GLU A 678 -39.75 -3.66 16.52
N VAL A 679 -39.15 -2.79 15.69
CA VAL A 679 -37.73 -2.41 15.85
C VAL A 679 -37.50 -1.73 17.20
N GLN A 680 -38.41 -0.85 17.64
CA GLN A 680 -38.33 -0.23 18.97
C GLN A 680 -38.51 -1.23 20.11
N LEU A 681 -39.28 -2.30 19.91
CA LEU A 681 -39.41 -3.37 20.90
C LEU A 681 -38.12 -4.16 21.01
N VAL A 682 -37.46 -4.47 19.89
CA VAL A 682 -36.15 -5.13 19.88
C VAL A 682 -35.09 -4.22 20.52
N GLN A 683 -35.08 -2.93 20.16
CA GLN A 683 -34.21 -1.93 20.77
C GLN A 683 -34.36 -1.90 22.30
N SER A 684 -35.61 -1.86 22.80
CA SER A 684 -35.86 -1.87 24.24
C SER A 684 -35.40 -3.17 24.89
N GLY A 685 -35.62 -4.32 24.25
CA GLY A 685 -35.14 -5.61 24.75
C GLY A 685 -33.62 -5.65 24.84
N PHE A 686 -32.93 -5.19 23.79
CA PHE A 686 -31.48 -5.09 23.77
C PHE A 686 -30.95 -4.17 24.87
N PHE A 687 -31.56 -3.01 25.09
CA PHE A 687 -31.15 -2.12 26.18
C PHE A 687 -31.42 -2.72 27.56
N ASP A 688 -32.51 -3.47 27.74
CA ASP A 688 -32.77 -4.21 28.98
C ASP A 688 -31.70 -5.28 29.22
N ASP A 689 -31.28 -6.01 28.18
CA ASP A 689 -30.22 -7.03 28.25
C ASP A 689 -28.84 -6.39 28.48
N PHE A 690 -28.54 -5.26 27.85
CA PHE A 690 -27.32 -4.48 28.09
C PHE A 690 -27.27 -3.93 29.53
N ASP A 691 -28.40 -3.42 30.03
CA ASP A 691 -28.54 -3.02 31.44
C ASP A 691 -28.33 -4.20 32.39
N PHE A 692 -28.84 -5.37 32.02
CA PHE A 692 -28.67 -6.59 32.77
C PHE A 692 -27.20 -7.03 32.75
N LEU A 693 -26.50 -6.99 31.62
CA LEU A 693 -25.06 -7.26 31.49
C LEU A 693 -24.23 -6.33 32.40
N VAL A 694 -24.50 -5.02 32.36
CA VAL A 694 -23.83 -4.03 33.23
C VAL A 694 -24.12 -4.31 34.71
N SER A 695 -25.35 -4.70 35.04
CA SER A 695 -25.71 -5.04 36.42
C SER A 695 -25.09 -6.37 36.89
N GLN A 696 -25.00 -7.39 36.02
CA GLN A 696 -24.42 -8.68 36.36
C GLN A 696 -22.90 -8.58 36.49
N SER A 697 -22.24 -7.87 35.57
CA SER A 697 -20.78 -7.64 35.65
C SER A 697 -20.38 -7.01 36.98
N ALA A 698 -21.09 -5.96 37.41
CA ALA A 698 -20.86 -5.32 38.71
C ALA A 698 -21.11 -6.25 39.92
N LYS A 699 -21.95 -7.27 39.76
CA LYS A 699 -22.32 -8.22 40.81
C LYS A 699 -21.30 -9.35 40.94
N ILE A 700 -20.92 -9.96 39.81
CA ILE A 700 -20.10 -11.18 39.80
C ILE A 700 -18.60 -10.90 39.86
N LYS A 701 -18.14 -9.68 39.55
CA LYS A 701 -16.70 -9.35 39.48
C LYS A 701 -15.84 -9.61 40.72
N ASN A 702 -16.46 -9.86 41.88
CA ASN A 702 -15.75 -10.15 43.13
C ASN A 702 -15.95 -11.60 43.58
N TYR A 703 -16.52 -12.47 42.74
CA TYR A 703 -16.69 -13.89 43.05
C TYR A 703 -15.34 -14.60 42.96
N ASP A 704 -15.19 -15.66 43.75
CA ASP A 704 -14.02 -16.53 43.70
C ASP A 704 -14.34 -17.68 42.75
N PRO A 705 -13.73 -17.74 41.55
CA PRO A 705 -14.08 -18.75 40.56
C PRO A 705 -13.80 -20.18 41.02
N PHE A 706 -12.96 -20.36 42.05
CA PHE A 706 -12.57 -21.67 42.58
C PHE A 706 -13.40 -22.11 43.80
N ASP A 707 -14.33 -21.28 44.28
CA ASP A 707 -15.24 -21.58 45.41
C ASP A 707 -16.64 -20.99 45.20
N LEU A 708 -17.19 -21.14 44.00
CA LEU A 708 -18.55 -20.69 43.69
C LEU A 708 -19.59 -21.57 44.39
N SER A 709 -20.59 -20.94 45.01
CA SER A 709 -21.82 -21.64 45.36
C SER A 709 -22.68 -21.85 44.12
N SER A 710 -23.59 -22.83 44.13
CA SER A 710 -24.49 -23.06 42.98
C SER A 710 -25.36 -21.85 42.60
N ALA A 711 -25.60 -20.92 43.53
CA ALA A 711 -26.30 -19.68 43.19
C ALA A 711 -25.39 -18.65 42.52
N GLU A 712 -24.08 -18.69 42.77
CA GLU A 712 -23.08 -17.86 42.09
C GLU A 712 -22.75 -18.45 40.72
N GLU A 713 -22.67 -19.79 40.59
CA GLU A 713 -22.57 -20.50 39.29
C GLU A 713 -23.72 -20.08 38.35
N ASP A 714 -24.98 -20.19 38.80
CA ASP A 714 -26.17 -19.78 38.03
C ASP A 714 -26.07 -18.31 37.56
N GLU A 715 -25.44 -17.44 38.34
CA GLU A 715 -25.28 -16.01 38.02
C GLU A 715 -24.14 -15.76 37.02
N VAL A 716 -23.05 -16.52 37.08
CA VAL A 716 -21.96 -16.48 36.10
C VAL A 716 -22.41 -17.10 34.78
N GLU A 717 -23.15 -18.21 34.79
CA GLU A 717 -23.77 -18.79 33.59
C GLU A 717 -24.74 -17.82 32.93
N SER A 718 -25.55 -17.11 33.73
CA SER A 718 -26.45 -16.08 33.21
C SER A 718 -25.69 -14.94 32.53
N PHE A 719 -24.48 -14.63 32.98
CA PHE A 719 -23.62 -13.62 32.36
C PHE A 719 -22.95 -14.15 31.09
N LEU A 720 -22.43 -15.39 31.10
CA LEU A 720 -21.88 -16.06 29.92
C LEU A 720 -22.93 -16.18 28.79
N TYR A 721 -24.17 -16.49 29.13
CA TYR A 721 -25.29 -16.51 28.17
C TYR A 721 -25.59 -15.15 27.53
N LEU A 722 -25.19 -14.03 28.13
CA LEU A 722 -25.33 -12.71 27.52
C LEU A 722 -24.16 -12.35 26.60
N LEU A 723 -23.01 -13.00 26.78
CA LEU A 723 -21.81 -12.76 25.97
C LEU A 723 -21.80 -13.57 24.68
N GLY A 724 -22.41 -14.76 24.68
CA GLY A 724 -22.58 -15.63 23.50
C GLY A 724 -23.96 -15.53 22.90
#